data_AF-A3JVU8-F1
#
_entry.id   AF-A3JVU8-F1
#
_cell.length_a   1.000
_cell.length_b   1.000
_cell.length_c   1.000
_cell.angle_alpha   90.00
_cell.angle_beta   90.00
_cell.angle_gamma   90.00
#
_symmetry.space_group_name_H-M   'P 1'
#
loop_
_entity.id
_entity.type
_entity.pdbx_description
1 polymer ?
#
loop_
_entity_poly.entity_id
_entity_poly.type
_entity_poly.pdbx_seq_one_letter_code
_entity_poly.pdbx_strand_id
1 'polypeptide(L)'
;MTRTTVHCLRKIPVDPDRLWVVLGTFDLSWHPFVASCDLLRSPQGALLRSFTDGDGQTYEERRTYLSDRERVLCYELESGIDGIQSYAARIEVTKADEGSLITWHADIVAVSDRVDAIAEGTRAIFEAALDTLVSAPSRKSIKRRQMNVASGHITPTKLEGMPTLGLRSSEGEKGETGALVLFLHGIGGNAKNWDNQLRALCADYDVAALDLRGYGTSTLGFAQSTIDDYCADILHVMETRGASRLVLAGLSYGSWIATSFAMRHSDILRGLILAGGCTGMSEADPSERENFRITREVPLNAGQTPADFAPAVVNVIAGPRATEAQRNELRQSMEEIPAATYRDALNCFCNPLEKFEFARIDCPVLMFTGEHDRLAPPSEIRRVSERIMEERRAAAKNADVHFEVISDVGHVCNLEAADETNALIHRFLSRLPSVARNYKSSVLERQREKRARIRQAAHDEFCENGYDGASMDRIATRADVSKPTLYQYFGGKDGLMEAVLDVGRMQIVAPLMAKDGPLVDRLWRFAWVYADFVLRPDMLSLARLILGEAARRPENAIAYHQNGPARAFEGLVEFVTTAVAAGELECDVPELAAQNLWSLILSGPRDYYLHHVDKRPTENELLTVIGHGLHVFLKAYGVGPKILSSELDAMIKAKAKSLKERENAQ
;
A
#
# COMPACT_ATOMS: atom_id res chain seq x y z
N MET A 1 9.13 -26.11 -0.85
CA MET A 1 9.03 -24.99 0.12
C MET A 1 8.28 -25.47 1.35
N THR A 2 8.73 -25.10 2.54
CA THR A 2 8.13 -25.52 3.81
C THR A 2 7.73 -24.29 4.62
N ARG A 3 6.55 -24.34 5.25
CA ARG A 3 6.09 -23.31 6.18
C ARG A 3 6.40 -23.73 7.61
N THR A 4 6.86 -22.79 8.41
CA THR A 4 7.05 -22.98 9.85
C THR A 4 6.72 -21.69 10.59
N THR A 5 6.63 -21.78 11.91
CA THR A 5 6.38 -20.63 12.79
C THR A 5 7.35 -20.63 13.95
N VAL A 6 7.82 -19.45 14.31
CA VAL A 6 8.59 -19.22 15.53
C VAL A 6 7.74 -18.39 16.47
N HIS A 7 7.63 -18.84 17.72
CA HIS A 7 6.84 -18.16 18.73
C HIS A 7 7.62 -18.13 20.05
N CYS A 8 7.96 -16.93 20.50
CA CYS A 8 8.61 -16.67 21.78
C CYS A 8 7.66 -15.89 22.69
N LEU A 9 7.55 -16.31 23.94
CA LEU A 9 6.69 -15.69 24.96
C LEU A 9 7.51 -15.47 26.22
N ARG A 10 7.57 -14.22 26.72
CA ARG A 10 8.39 -13.88 27.88
C ARG A 10 7.69 -12.90 28.80
N LYS A 11 7.66 -13.23 30.10
CA LYS A 11 7.36 -12.24 31.15
C LYS A 11 8.63 -11.45 31.45
N ILE A 12 8.52 -10.13 31.43
CA ILE A 12 9.62 -9.20 31.71
C ILE A 12 9.20 -8.26 32.85
N PRO A 13 9.99 -8.11 33.93
CA PRO A 13 9.65 -7.27 35.09
C PRO A 13 9.88 -5.77 34.81
N VAL A 14 9.46 -5.30 33.64
CA VAL A 14 9.57 -3.92 33.18
C VAL A 14 8.19 -3.46 32.74
N ASP A 15 7.87 -2.20 33.03
CA ASP A 15 6.63 -1.57 32.62
C ASP A 15 6.44 -1.60 31.08
N PRO A 16 5.23 -1.90 30.58
CA PRO A 16 5.00 -2.09 29.15
C PRO A 16 5.26 -0.83 28.33
N ASP A 17 4.99 0.36 28.87
CA ASP A 17 5.22 1.62 28.15
C ASP A 17 6.73 1.91 28.07
N ARG A 18 7.49 1.55 29.10
CA ARG A 18 8.97 1.63 29.06
C ARG A 18 9.57 0.70 28.02
N LEU A 19 9.07 -0.53 27.89
CA LEU A 19 9.49 -1.46 26.84
C LEU A 19 9.09 -0.93 25.46
N TRP A 20 7.90 -0.35 25.35
CA TRP A 20 7.40 0.13 24.08
C TRP A 20 8.16 1.33 23.53
N VAL A 21 8.70 2.19 24.39
CA VAL A 21 9.61 3.29 23.99
C VAL A 21 10.82 2.78 23.19
N VAL A 22 11.22 1.52 23.41
CA VAL A 22 12.27 0.84 22.65
C VAL A 22 11.67 0.15 21.41
N LEU A 23 10.70 -0.76 21.62
CA LEU A 23 10.18 -1.65 20.58
C LEU A 23 9.37 -0.92 19.49
N GLY A 24 8.49 0.00 19.88
CA GLY A 24 7.60 0.72 18.96
C GLY A 24 8.32 1.67 17.99
N THR A 25 9.63 1.88 18.16
CA THR A 25 10.43 2.72 17.27
C THR A 25 10.79 2.05 15.95
N PHE A 26 10.57 0.73 15.84
CA PHE A 26 10.99 -0.13 14.73
C PHE A 26 12.50 -0.29 14.55
N ASP A 27 13.32 0.49 15.25
CA ASP A 27 14.77 0.48 15.13
C ASP A 27 15.39 -0.55 16.09
N LEU A 28 16.37 -1.31 15.58
CA LEU A 28 17.02 -2.41 16.29
C LEU A 28 18.39 -2.05 16.88
N SER A 29 18.77 -0.77 16.96
CA SER A 29 20.08 -0.35 17.49
C SER A 29 20.37 -0.77 18.94
N TRP A 30 19.37 -1.29 19.66
CA TRP A 30 19.46 -1.80 21.02
C TRP A 30 19.65 -3.32 21.09
N HIS A 31 19.45 -4.02 19.96
CA HIS A 31 19.50 -5.47 19.88
C HIS A 31 20.96 -5.96 19.92
N PRO A 32 21.30 -7.01 20.68
CA PRO A 32 22.70 -7.42 20.91
C PRO A 32 23.41 -7.93 19.65
N PHE A 33 22.67 -8.47 18.68
CA PHE A 33 23.21 -8.96 17.41
C PHE A 33 23.21 -7.91 16.29
N VAL A 34 22.82 -6.67 16.56
CA VAL A 34 22.77 -5.61 15.56
C VAL A 34 23.94 -4.66 15.75
N ALA A 35 24.84 -4.62 14.76
CA ALA A 35 26.01 -3.74 14.75
C ALA A 35 25.67 -2.31 14.32
N SER A 36 24.77 -2.16 13.33
CA SER A 36 24.27 -0.87 12.88
C SER A 36 22.83 -1.00 12.40
N CYS A 37 22.03 0.06 12.52
CA CYS A 37 20.64 0.09 12.06
C CYS A 37 20.29 1.51 11.58
N ASP A 38 19.79 1.61 10.35
CA ASP A 38 19.33 2.84 9.73
C ASP A 38 17.84 2.74 9.38
N LEU A 39 17.07 3.75 9.77
CA LEU A 39 15.68 3.88 9.36
C LEU A 39 15.59 4.64 8.02
N LEU A 40 14.91 4.03 7.06
CA LEU A 40 14.75 4.53 5.70
C LEU A 40 13.26 4.59 5.32
N ARG A 41 12.94 5.28 4.22
CA ARG A 41 11.60 5.30 3.64
C ARG A 41 11.63 4.81 2.21
N SER A 42 10.65 3.98 1.87
CA SER A 42 10.39 3.63 0.47
C SER A 42 9.91 4.87 -0.31
N PRO A 43 9.93 4.84 -1.67
CA PRO A 43 9.39 5.92 -2.49
C PRO A 43 7.93 6.26 -2.18
N GLN A 44 7.14 5.27 -1.75
CA GLN A 44 5.74 5.42 -1.36
C GLN A 44 5.58 5.88 0.10
N GLY A 45 6.66 5.90 0.89
CA GLY A 45 6.67 6.40 2.27
C GLY A 45 6.56 5.33 3.36
N ALA A 46 6.48 4.04 3.00
CA ALA A 46 6.57 2.95 3.97
C ALA A 46 7.91 2.97 4.72
N LEU A 47 7.89 2.70 6.03
CA LEU A 47 9.09 2.71 6.87
C LEU A 47 9.88 1.40 6.72
N LEU A 48 11.17 1.53 6.45
CA LEU A 48 12.13 0.44 6.33
C LEU A 48 13.19 0.56 7.43
N ARG A 49 13.75 -0.57 7.85
CA ARG A 49 15.01 -0.62 8.59
C ARG A 49 16.01 -1.44 7.80
N SER A 50 17.21 -0.90 7.67
CA SER A 50 18.37 -1.60 7.12
C SER A 50 19.36 -1.77 8.26
N PHE A 51 19.77 -3.00 8.56
CA PHE A 51 20.66 -3.27 9.67
C PHE A 51 21.71 -4.31 9.32
N THR A 52 22.84 -4.26 10.01
CA THR A 52 23.94 -5.22 9.83
C THR A 52 24.17 -6.03 11.10
N ASP A 53 24.50 -7.30 10.94
CA ASP A 53 24.97 -8.12 12.05
C ASP A 53 26.49 -7.93 12.32
N GLY A 54 27.03 -8.71 13.26
CA GLY A 54 28.44 -8.66 13.64
C GLY A 54 29.40 -9.14 12.54
N ASP A 55 28.91 -9.90 11.57
CA ASP A 55 29.68 -10.43 10.44
C ASP A 55 29.60 -9.50 9.20
N GLY A 56 28.79 -8.45 9.28
CA GLY A 56 28.61 -7.45 8.23
C GLY A 56 27.54 -7.82 7.20
N GLN A 57 26.78 -8.89 7.40
CA GLN A 57 25.62 -9.22 6.55
C GLN A 57 24.54 -8.16 6.77
N THR A 58 23.91 -7.72 5.68
CA THR A 58 22.87 -6.68 5.70
C THR A 58 21.48 -7.30 5.54
N TYR A 59 20.55 -6.82 6.34
CA TYR A 59 19.15 -7.22 6.34
C TYR A 59 18.28 -5.99 6.13
N GLU A 60 17.18 -6.17 5.41
CA GLU A 60 16.17 -5.12 5.24
C GLU A 60 14.80 -5.65 5.63
N GLU A 61 14.11 -4.88 6.46
CA GLU A 61 12.76 -5.19 6.90
C GLU A 61 11.86 -3.97 6.73
N ARG A 62 10.61 -4.21 6.36
CA ARG A 62 9.58 -3.18 6.21
C ARG A 62 8.55 -3.30 7.32
N ARG A 63 8.19 -2.16 7.92
CA ARG A 63 7.07 -2.09 8.85
C ARG A 63 5.76 -2.23 8.10
N THR A 64 4.91 -3.14 8.56
CA THR A 64 3.57 -3.39 7.97
C THR A 64 2.44 -2.84 8.82
N TYR A 65 2.58 -2.87 10.15
CA TYR A 65 1.56 -2.42 11.09
C TYR A 65 2.19 -1.80 12.34
N LEU A 66 1.56 -0.77 12.89
CA LEU A 66 1.92 -0.18 14.18
C LEU A 66 0.67 0.24 14.94
N SER A 67 0.65 -0.04 16.24
CA SER A 67 -0.21 0.64 17.21
C SER A 67 0.57 0.86 18.50
N ASP A 68 0.75 2.12 18.89
CA ASP A 68 1.42 2.50 20.13
C ASP A 68 0.52 2.27 21.34
N ARG A 69 -0.79 2.57 21.23
CA ARG A 69 -1.74 2.31 22.31
C ARG A 69 -1.84 0.83 22.64
N GLU A 70 -1.83 -0.03 21.63
CA GLU A 70 -1.93 -1.48 21.79
C GLU A 70 -0.57 -2.15 21.95
N ARG A 71 0.51 -1.40 21.72
CA ARG A 71 1.89 -1.88 21.73
C ARG A 71 2.07 -3.09 20.81
N VAL A 72 1.62 -2.94 19.58
CA VAL A 72 1.71 -3.92 18.49
C VAL A 72 2.54 -3.36 17.35
N LEU A 73 3.49 -4.16 16.86
CA LEU A 73 4.33 -3.84 15.70
C LEU A 73 4.43 -5.08 14.82
N CYS A 74 4.12 -4.93 13.54
CA CYS A 74 4.33 -5.99 12.55
C CYS A 74 5.31 -5.53 11.47
N TYR A 75 6.08 -6.47 10.93
CA TYR A 75 7.05 -6.21 9.88
C TYR A 75 7.30 -7.45 9.01
N GLU A 76 7.86 -7.22 7.83
CA GLU A 76 8.25 -8.26 6.87
C GLU A 76 9.70 -8.09 6.46
N LEU A 77 10.36 -9.21 6.14
CA LEU A 77 11.71 -9.19 5.56
C LEU A 77 11.63 -8.89 4.06
N GLU A 78 12.39 -7.89 3.63
CA GLU A 78 12.58 -7.52 2.23
C GLU A 78 13.82 -8.21 1.64
N SER A 79 14.90 -8.34 2.43
CA SER A 79 16.12 -9.05 2.03
C SER A 79 17.01 -9.41 3.22
N GLY A 80 17.98 -10.30 2.99
CA GLY A 80 19.07 -10.60 3.93
C GLY A 80 19.19 -12.05 4.39
N ILE A 81 18.19 -12.89 4.13
CA ILE A 81 18.21 -14.32 4.49
C ILE A 81 18.11 -15.18 3.24
N ASP A 82 19.18 -15.92 2.94
CA ASP A 82 19.20 -16.83 1.79
C ASP A 82 18.24 -18.00 1.95
N GLY A 83 17.50 -18.29 0.87
CA GLY A 83 16.51 -19.37 0.81
C GLY A 83 15.14 -19.03 1.41
N ILE A 84 14.94 -17.77 1.83
CA ILE A 84 13.65 -17.32 2.36
C ILE A 84 12.73 -16.85 1.23
N GLN A 85 11.47 -17.29 1.27
CA GLN A 85 10.43 -16.84 0.34
C GLN A 85 9.55 -15.78 0.98
N SER A 86 9.22 -15.94 2.27
CA SER A 86 8.48 -14.95 3.03
C SER A 86 8.82 -15.04 4.50
N TYR A 87 8.85 -13.88 5.15
CA TYR A 87 9.04 -13.77 6.58
C TYR A 87 8.18 -12.64 7.08
N ALA A 88 7.28 -12.94 8.00
CA ALA A 88 6.37 -11.97 8.58
C ALA A 88 6.37 -12.12 10.09
N ALA A 89 6.69 -11.03 10.78
CA ALA A 89 6.79 -11.04 12.22
C ALA A 89 5.85 -10.04 12.88
N ARG A 90 5.41 -10.38 14.09
CA ARG A 90 4.56 -9.59 14.96
C ARG A 90 5.14 -9.61 16.36
N ILE A 91 5.26 -8.43 16.97
CA ILE A 91 5.58 -8.28 18.38
C ILE A 91 4.45 -7.53 19.09
N GLU A 92 4.08 -8.01 20.26
CA GLU A 92 3.02 -7.46 21.10
C GLU A 92 3.46 -7.38 22.56
N VAL A 93 3.20 -6.25 23.22
CA VAL A 93 3.52 -6.03 24.65
C VAL A 93 2.24 -5.77 25.43
N THR A 94 1.85 -6.74 26.25
CA THR A 94 0.69 -6.64 27.13
C THR A 94 1.10 -6.46 28.58
N LYS A 95 0.21 -5.89 29.39
CA LYS A 95 0.43 -5.75 30.83
C LYS A 95 0.23 -7.12 31.51
N ALA A 96 1.15 -7.47 32.41
CA ALA A 96 1.03 -8.65 33.28
C ALA A 96 0.79 -8.22 34.74
N ASP A 97 0.54 -9.17 35.64
CA ASP A 97 0.39 -8.90 37.09
C ASP A 97 1.61 -8.15 37.66
N GLU A 98 2.81 -8.55 37.23
CA GLU A 98 4.08 -7.87 37.49
C GLU A 98 4.82 -7.65 36.17
N GLY A 99 5.01 -6.39 35.78
CA GLY A 99 5.69 -6.01 34.54
C GLY A 99 4.86 -6.25 33.28
N SER A 100 5.44 -6.93 32.30
CA SER A 100 4.91 -7.10 30.95
C SER A 100 4.98 -8.54 30.46
N LEU A 101 4.09 -8.89 29.54
CA LEU A 101 4.16 -10.10 28.75
C LEU A 101 4.44 -9.70 27.29
N ILE A 102 5.57 -10.14 26.75
CA ILE A 102 5.92 -9.96 25.35
C ILE A 102 5.65 -11.25 24.58
N THR A 103 4.90 -11.13 23.49
CA THR A 103 4.73 -12.18 22.49
C THR A 103 5.46 -11.75 21.22
N TRP A 104 6.38 -12.58 20.72
CA TRP A 104 7.08 -12.36 19.47
C TRP A 104 6.93 -13.57 18.56
N HIS A 105 6.26 -13.37 17.44
CA HIS A 105 5.90 -14.41 16.49
C HIS A 105 6.48 -14.11 15.10
N ALA A 106 6.86 -15.15 14.38
CA ALA A 106 7.20 -15.08 12.95
C ALA A 106 6.59 -16.26 12.18
N ASP A 107 5.92 -15.94 11.06
CA ASP A 107 5.54 -16.87 10.01
C ASP A 107 6.63 -16.90 8.94
N ILE A 108 7.21 -18.08 8.72
CA ILE A 108 8.37 -18.27 7.83
C ILE A 108 8.00 -19.26 6.73
N VAL A 109 8.30 -18.90 5.49
CA VAL A 109 8.30 -19.82 4.35
C VAL A 109 9.66 -19.74 3.68
N ALA A 110 10.30 -20.89 3.54
CA ALA A 110 11.65 -21.01 3.00
C ALA A 110 11.83 -22.35 2.27
N VAL A 111 12.95 -22.47 1.56
CA VAL A 111 13.36 -23.73 0.92
C VAL A 111 13.50 -24.83 1.98
N SER A 112 13.07 -26.03 1.61
CA SER A 112 12.75 -27.09 2.58
C SER A 112 13.97 -27.58 3.37
N ASP A 113 15.18 -27.46 2.83
CA ASP A 113 16.45 -27.79 3.47
C ASP A 113 16.99 -26.69 4.39
N ARG A 114 16.42 -25.48 4.33
CA ARG A 114 16.83 -24.30 5.12
C ARG A 114 15.82 -23.87 6.17
N VAL A 115 14.55 -24.26 6.01
CA VAL A 115 13.42 -23.78 6.84
C VAL A 115 13.68 -23.95 8.35
N ASP A 116 14.21 -25.10 8.77
CA ASP A 116 14.46 -25.39 10.18
C ASP A 116 15.62 -24.58 10.72
N ALA A 117 16.69 -24.41 9.93
CA ALA A 117 17.83 -23.58 10.29
C ALA A 117 17.43 -22.10 10.40
N ILE A 118 16.60 -21.60 9.49
CA ILE A 118 16.07 -20.23 9.54
C ILE A 118 15.18 -20.05 10.76
N ALA A 119 14.32 -21.03 11.08
CA ALA A 119 13.46 -20.97 12.27
C ALA A 119 14.27 -20.98 13.58
N GLU A 120 15.28 -21.83 13.69
CA GLU A 120 16.15 -21.88 14.86
C GLU A 120 16.97 -20.59 15.02
N GLY A 121 17.51 -20.06 13.92
CA GLY A 121 18.20 -18.77 13.92
C GLY A 121 17.27 -17.62 14.33
N THR A 122 16.04 -17.59 13.81
CA THR A 122 15.02 -16.60 14.19
C THR A 122 14.68 -16.69 15.67
N ARG A 123 14.51 -17.90 16.21
CA ARG A 123 14.26 -18.13 17.65
C ARG A 123 15.41 -17.59 18.49
N ALA A 124 16.65 -17.90 18.11
CA ALA A 124 17.83 -17.41 18.82
C ALA A 124 17.92 -15.87 18.85
N ILE A 125 17.58 -15.22 17.73
CA ILE A 125 17.50 -13.75 17.64
C ILE A 125 16.42 -13.22 18.60
N PHE A 126 15.20 -13.78 18.57
CA PHE A 126 14.12 -13.33 19.44
C PHE A 126 14.46 -13.50 20.93
N GLU A 127 15.02 -14.64 21.33
CA GLU A 127 15.39 -14.89 22.73
C GLU A 127 16.50 -13.93 23.20
N ALA A 128 17.53 -13.68 22.38
CA ALA A 128 18.59 -12.72 22.71
C ALA A 128 18.05 -11.29 22.88
N ALA A 129 17.07 -10.91 22.06
CA ALA A 129 16.36 -9.64 22.19
C ALA A 129 15.62 -9.54 23.54
N LEU A 130 14.87 -10.59 23.88
CA LEU A 130 14.06 -10.67 25.10
C LEU A 130 14.92 -10.63 26.36
N ASP A 131 16.07 -11.31 26.37
CA ASP A 131 17.04 -11.26 27.47
C ASP A 131 17.59 -9.85 27.67
N THR A 132 17.86 -9.13 26.59
CA THR A 132 18.34 -7.74 26.65
C THR A 132 17.29 -6.80 27.22
N LEU A 133 16.01 -6.98 26.87
CA LEU A 133 14.90 -6.14 27.32
C LEU A 133 14.65 -6.21 28.84
N VAL A 134 15.10 -7.27 29.52
CA VAL A 134 15.04 -7.37 31.01
C VAL A 134 15.78 -6.23 31.68
N SER A 135 16.88 -5.76 31.08
CA SER A 135 17.65 -4.62 31.59
C SER A 135 17.01 -3.26 31.29
N ALA A 136 15.88 -3.23 30.56
CA ALA A 136 15.22 -2.03 30.04
C ALA A 136 16.24 -1.07 29.36
N PRO A 137 16.90 -1.53 28.28
CA PRO A 137 18.04 -0.82 27.72
C PRO A 137 17.69 0.63 27.42
N SER A 138 18.49 1.56 27.95
CA SER A 138 18.29 2.98 27.70
C SER A 138 18.63 3.28 26.24
N ARG A 139 17.71 3.91 25.52
CA ARG A 139 17.99 4.38 24.17
C ARG A 139 18.29 5.87 24.18
N LYS A 140 19.24 6.32 23.35
CA LYS A 140 19.32 7.74 22.99
C LYS A 140 18.00 8.09 22.31
N SER A 141 17.26 9.04 22.87
CA SER A 141 16.01 9.54 22.28
C SER A 141 16.23 9.85 20.80
N ILE A 142 15.51 9.15 19.91
CA ILE A 142 15.41 9.60 18.51
C ILE A 142 14.75 10.96 18.59
N LYS A 143 15.46 12.02 18.18
CA LYS A 143 14.90 13.37 18.10
C LYS A 143 13.70 13.33 17.16
N ARG A 144 12.50 13.21 17.74
CA ARG A 144 11.24 13.32 16.98
C ARG A 144 11.15 14.73 16.44
N ARG A 145 10.74 14.83 15.18
CA ARG A 145 10.51 16.13 14.55
C ARG A 145 9.34 16.81 15.27
N GLN A 146 9.63 17.86 16.03
CA GLN A 146 8.58 18.66 16.65
C GLN A 146 7.83 19.44 15.57
N MET A 147 6.53 19.62 15.76
CA MET A 147 5.74 20.56 14.96
C MET A 147 6.27 21.97 15.18
N ASN A 148 6.34 22.76 14.11
CA ASN A 148 6.57 24.17 14.27
C ASN A 148 5.35 24.83 14.93
N VAL A 149 5.55 25.56 16.02
CA VAL A 149 4.46 26.15 16.84
C VAL A 149 3.93 27.46 16.22
N ALA A 150 4.46 27.88 15.07
CA ALA A 150 3.96 29.04 14.34
C ALA A 150 2.54 28.76 13.83
N SER A 151 1.54 29.46 14.37
CA SER A 151 0.19 29.44 13.83
C SER A 151 0.12 30.33 12.59
N GLY A 152 -0.26 29.73 11.46
CA GLY A 152 -0.51 30.45 10.22
C GLY A 152 -1.97 30.91 10.13
N HIS A 153 -2.20 31.89 9.27
CA HIS A 153 -3.55 32.35 8.95
C HIS A 153 -4.22 31.35 7.99
N ILE A 154 -5.47 31.01 8.29
CA ILE A 154 -6.31 30.14 7.45
C ILE A 154 -7.36 31.01 6.79
N THR A 155 -7.38 30.98 5.46
CA THR A 155 -8.21 31.89 4.66
C THR A 155 -9.28 31.09 3.91
N PRO A 156 -10.57 31.47 4.04
CA PRO A 156 -11.63 30.89 3.24
C PRO A 156 -11.56 31.42 1.81
N THR A 157 -11.75 30.52 0.85
CA THR A 157 -11.75 30.79 -0.58
C THR A 157 -12.86 30.00 -1.25
N LYS A 158 -13.22 30.39 -2.46
CA LYS A 158 -14.14 29.65 -3.32
C LYS A 158 -13.44 29.26 -4.60
N LEU A 159 -13.67 28.03 -5.04
CA LEU A 159 -13.25 27.53 -6.33
C LEU A 159 -14.46 27.60 -7.26
N GLU A 160 -14.33 28.40 -8.31
CA GLU A 160 -15.36 28.52 -9.34
C GLU A 160 -15.55 27.17 -10.04
N GLY A 161 -16.79 26.89 -10.44
CA GLY A 161 -17.22 25.62 -11.00
C GLY A 161 -18.69 25.33 -10.73
N MET A 162 -19.16 24.19 -11.23
CA MET A 162 -20.51 23.67 -10.99
C MET A 162 -20.39 22.24 -10.41
N PRO A 163 -20.41 22.07 -9.07
CA PRO A 163 -20.66 23.10 -8.06
C PRO A 163 -19.47 24.03 -7.79
N THR A 164 -19.76 25.19 -7.22
CA THR A 164 -18.74 26.03 -6.56
C THR A 164 -18.31 25.35 -5.27
N LEU A 165 -17.01 25.26 -5.03
CA LEU A 165 -16.46 24.60 -3.83
C LEU A 165 -15.87 25.61 -2.85
N GLY A 166 -16.28 25.54 -1.60
CA GLY A 166 -15.70 26.26 -0.47
C GLY A 166 -14.44 25.57 0.04
N LEU A 167 -13.37 26.33 0.24
CA LEU A 167 -12.09 25.79 0.70
C LEU A 167 -11.49 26.69 1.78
N ARG A 168 -11.04 26.10 2.88
CA ARG A 168 -10.24 26.77 3.91
C ARG A 168 -8.80 26.31 3.76
N SER A 169 -7.85 27.21 3.56
CA SER A 169 -6.46 26.79 3.31
C SER A 169 -5.45 27.71 3.98
N SER A 170 -4.24 27.19 4.23
CA SER A 170 -3.13 28.01 4.71
C SER A 170 -2.70 29.05 3.69
N GLU A 171 -2.39 30.25 4.17
CA GLU A 171 -1.67 31.27 3.39
C GLU A 171 -0.21 30.84 3.18
N GLY A 172 0.24 30.73 1.93
CA GLY A 172 1.59 30.30 1.57
C GLY A 172 1.75 30.03 0.08
N GLU A 173 3.00 29.88 -0.38
CA GLU A 173 3.30 29.50 -1.76
C GLU A 173 2.68 28.13 -2.07
N LYS A 174 1.66 28.14 -2.93
CA LYS A 174 0.98 26.94 -3.42
C LYS A 174 2.00 26.00 -4.06
N GLY A 175 1.95 24.71 -3.72
CA GLY A 175 2.69 23.68 -4.45
C GLY A 175 4.21 23.66 -4.23
N GLU A 176 4.74 24.31 -3.20
CA GLU A 176 6.18 24.32 -2.88
C GLU A 176 6.78 22.89 -2.80
N THR A 177 6.05 21.95 -2.20
CA THR A 177 6.43 20.53 -2.12
C THR A 177 5.80 19.67 -3.22
N GLY A 178 4.86 20.24 -3.97
CA GLY A 178 3.98 19.52 -4.90
C GLY A 178 2.92 18.63 -4.23
N ALA A 179 2.86 18.55 -2.89
CA ALA A 179 1.94 17.71 -2.14
C ALA A 179 0.96 18.55 -1.29
N LEU A 180 -0.35 18.32 -1.48
CA LEU A 180 -1.42 18.91 -0.67
C LEU A 180 -1.88 17.94 0.42
N VAL A 181 -2.10 18.43 1.64
CA VAL A 181 -2.83 17.70 2.69
C VAL A 181 -4.27 18.23 2.74
N LEU A 182 -5.21 17.44 2.23
CA LEU A 182 -6.63 17.81 2.12
C LEU A 182 -7.46 17.11 3.18
N PHE A 183 -8.25 17.88 3.93
CA PHE A 183 -9.14 17.40 4.98
C PHE A 183 -10.61 17.43 4.54
N LEU A 184 -11.32 16.31 4.76
CA LEU A 184 -12.74 16.12 4.48
C LEU A 184 -13.51 15.94 5.79
N HIS A 185 -14.56 16.74 6.00
CA HIS A 185 -15.38 16.67 7.21
C HIS A 185 -16.41 15.52 7.19
N GLY A 186 -17.01 15.24 8.34
CA GLY A 186 -18.11 14.28 8.49
C GLY A 186 -19.47 14.86 8.07
N ILE A 187 -20.50 14.01 7.96
CA ILE A 187 -21.83 14.39 7.45
C ILE A 187 -22.54 15.50 8.26
N GLY A 188 -22.22 15.63 9.55
CA GLY A 188 -22.76 16.67 10.44
C GLY A 188 -21.85 17.89 10.62
N GLY A 189 -20.79 18.00 9.83
CA GLY A 189 -19.76 19.03 9.98
C GLY A 189 -19.62 19.93 8.77
N ASN A 190 -18.56 20.73 8.78
CA ASN A 190 -18.09 21.56 7.66
C ASN A 190 -16.56 21.75 7.74
N ALA A 191 -15.95 22.46 6.78
CA ALA A 191 -14.51 22.64 6.73
C ALA A 191 -13.91 23.28 8.00
N LYS A 192 -14.68 24.10 8.74
CA LYS A 192 -14.18 24.76 9.97
C LYS A 192 -13.83 23.77 11.07
N ASN A 193 -14.39 22.55 11.05
CA ASN A 193 -14.07 21.54 12.07
C ASN A 193 -12.62 21.06 12.02
N TRP A 194 -11.87 21.41 10.97
CA TRP A 194 -10.44 21.14 10.82
C TRP A 194 -9.54 22.34 11.14
N ASP A 195 -10.10 23.48 11.57
CA ASP A 195 -9.33 24.71 11.79
C ASP A 195 -8.17 24.52 12.78
N ASN A 196 -8.34 23.69 13.81
CA ASN A 196 -7.27 23.38 14.77
C ASN A 196 -6.11 22.63 14.11
N GLN A 197 -6.40 21.68 13.21
CA GLN A 197 -5.39 20.94 12.46
C GLN A 197 -4.74 21.85 11.42
N LEU A 198 -5.51 22.64 10.69
CA LEU A 198 -4.98 23.56 9.68
C LEU A 198 -4.00 24.54 10.32
N ARG A 199 -4.35 25.19 11.45
CA ARG A 199 -3.48 26.14 12.15
C ARG A 199 -2.21 25.50 12.72
N ALA A 200 -2.29 24.26 13.18
CA ALA A 200 -1.15 23.55 13.76
C ALA A 200 -0.17 23.01 12.70
N LEU A 201 -0.68 22.68 11.50
CA LEU A 201 0.09 22.01 10.46
C LEU A 201 0.56 22.97 9.34
N CYS A 202 -0.08 24.13 9.18
CA CYS A 202 0.18 25.05 8.07
C CYS A 202 1.60 25.61 8.01
N ALA A 203 2.39 25.56 9.10
CA ALA A 203 3.79 25.99 9.07
C ALA A 203 4.70 24.95 8.39
N ASP A 204 4.38 23.66 8.51
CA ASP A 204 5.20 22.57 8.00
C ASP A 204 4.67 21.97 6.68
N TYR A 205 3.39 22.18 6.36
CA TYR A 205 2.69 21.54 5.25
C TYR A 205 1.81 22.52 4.45
N ASP A 206 1.53 22.19 3.18
CA ASP A 206 0.44 22.78 2.41
C ASP A 206 -0.87 22.09 2.80
N VAL A 207 -1.77 22.81 3.48
CA VAL A 207 -2.98 22.24 4.08
C VAL A 207 -4.24 22.95 3.61
N ALA A 208 -5.30 22.17 3.37
CA ALA A 208 -6.62 22.70 3.10
C ALA A 208 -7.73 21.80 3.64
N ALA A 209 -8.89 22.37 3.96
CA ALA A 209 -10.12 21.65 4.28
C ALA A 209 -11.23 22.07 3.30
N LEU A 210 -11.89 21.07 2.72
CA LEU A 210 -12.96 21.23 1.74
C LEU A 210 -14.31 21.27 2.46
N ASP A 211 -15.14 22.26 2.15
CA ASP A 211 -16.58 22.16 2.38
C ASP A 211 -17.13 21.20 1.32
N LEU A 212 -17.68 20.06 1.72
CA LEU A 212 -18.30 19.12 0.78
C LEU A 212 -19.50 19.77 0.08
N ARG A 213 -19.96 19.20 -1.04
CA ARG A 213 -21.08 19.75 -1.84
C ARG A 213 -22.28 20.14 -0.97
N GLY A 214 -22.74 21.38 -1.11
CA GLY A 214 -23.86 21.95 -0.36
C GLY A 214 -23.59 22.28 1.12
N TYR A 215 -22.39 22.05 1.64
CA TYR A 215 -21.97 22.44 2.99
C TYR A 215 -21.26 23.78 2.98
N GLY A 216 -21.32 24.50 4.11
CA GLY A 216 -20.58 25.74 4.33
C GLY A 216 -20.76 26.72 3.18
N THR A 217 -19.68 26.98 2.45
CA THR A 217 -19.69 27.91 1.30
C THR A 217 -19.76 27.23 -0.07
N SER A 218 -19.78 25.90 -0.11
CA SER A 218 -19.99 25.10 -1.33
C SER A 218 -21.46 25.10 -1.74
N THR A 219 -21.72 25.22 -3.03
CA THR A 219 -23.07 25.05 -3.57
C THR A 219 -23.41 23.56 -3.69
N LEU A 220 -24.69 23.22 -3.55
CA LEU A 220 -25.16 21.88 -3.92
C LEU A 220 -25.32 21.81 -5.44
N GLY A 221 -25.00 20.65 -6.03
CA GLY A 221 -25.24 20.40 -7.45
C GLY A 221 -26.73 20.29 -7.79
N PHE A 222 -27.05 20.20 -9.09
CA PHE A 222 -28.44 20.04 -9.55
C PHE A 222 -28.97 18.60 -9.49
N ALA A 223 -28.06 17.62 -9.40
CA ALA A 223 -28.37 16.21 -9.34
C ALA A 223 -27.92 15.63 -7.99
N GLN A 224 -28.49 14.49 -7.63
CA GLN A 224 -28.09 13.71 -6.46
C GLN A 224 -26.58 13.43 -6.52
N SER A 225 -25.82 13.86 -5.52
CA SER A 225 -24.38 13.65 -5.48
C SER A 225 -24.07 12.15 -5.41
N THR A 226 -23.00 11.78 -6.10
CA THR A 226 -22.43 10.43 -6.09
C THR A 226 -21.03 10.43 -5.48
N ILE A 227 -20.43 9.25 -5.30
CA ILE A 227 -19.04 9.16 -4.86
C ILE A 227 -18.06 9.71 -5.90
N ASP A 228 -18.37 9.55 -7.19
CA ASP A 228 -17.52 10.01 -8.28
C ASP A 228 -17.53 11.55 -8.36
N ASP A 229 -18.64 12.18 -7.99
CA ASP A 229 -18.74 13.64 -7.81
C ASP A 229 -17.77 14.15 -6.74
N TYR A 230 -17.71 13.51 -5.57
CA TYR A 230 -16.75 13.89 -4.53
C TYR A 230 -15.31 13.63 -4.96
N CYS A 231 -15.05 12.57 -5.73
CA CYS A 231 -13.73 12.32 -6.30
C CYS A 231 -13.32 13.42 -7.29
N ALA A 232 -14.24 13.86 -8.15
CA ALA A 232 -14.02 14.96 -9.07
C ALA A 232 -13.74 16.29 -8.33
N ASP A 233 -14.44 16.56 -7.23
CA ASP A 233 -14.19 17.74 -6.40
C ASP A 233 -12.79 17.73 -5.79
N ILE A 234 -12.33 16.59 -5.30
CA ILE A 234 -10.97 16.43 -4.74
C ILE A 234 -9.92 16.72 -5.83
N LEU A 235 -10.11 16.21 -7.04
CA LEU A 235 -9.22 16.46 -8.17
C LEU A 235 -9.23 17.95 -8.58
N HIS A 236 -10.39 18.61 -8.60
CA HIS A 236 -10.53 20.05 -8.88
C HIS A 236 -9.79 20.91 -7.85
N VAL A 237 -9.88 20.54 -6.57
CA VAL A 237 -9.11 21.19 -5.50
C VAL A 237 -7.61 21.01 -5.72
N MET A 238 -7.15 19.79 -6.04
CA MET A 238 -5.73 19.54 -6.32
C MET A 238 -5.21 20.38 -7.48
N GLU A 239 -5.94 20.40 -8.60
CA GLU A 239 -5.60 21.19 -9.79
C GLU A 239 -5.48 22.67 -9.44
N THR A 240 -6.48 23.24 -8.75
CA THR A 240 -6.49 24.67 -8.39
C THR A 240 -5.41 25.04 -7.36
N ARG A 241 -4.94 24.07 -6.58
CA ARG A 241 -3.82 24.20 -5.65
C ARG A 241 -2.47 23.94 -6.31
N GLY A 242 -2.43 23.50 -7.58
CA GLY A 242 -1.18 23.13 -8.27
C GLY A 242 -0.49 21.90 -7.65
N ALA A 243 -1.26 21.03 -7.00
CA ALA A 243 -0.74 19.86 -6.33
C ALA A 243 -0.67 18.66 -7.30
N SER A 244 0.49 18.01 -7.36
CA SER A 244 0.69 16.76 -8.13
C SER A 244 0.56 15.51 -7.26
N ARG A 245 0.57 15.68 -5.94
CA ARG A 245 0.47 14.63 -4.94
C ARG A 245 -0.52 15.04 -3.85
N LEU A 246 -1.12 14.05 -3.20
CA LEU A 246 -2.15 14.25 -2.19
C LEU A 246 -1.90 13.40 -0.96
N VAL A 247 -2.04 13.99 0.23
CA VAL A 247 -2.40 13.26 1.44
C VAL A 247 -3.86 13.57 1.72
N LEU A 248 -4.70 12.54 1.73
CA LEU A 248 -6.13 12.72 1.92
C LEU A 248 -6.50 12.30 3.34
N ALA A 249 -7.10 13.22 4.08
CA ALA A 249 -7.56 13.03 5.44
C ALA A 249 -9.08 13.15 5.50
N GLY A 250 -9.75 12.20 6.12
CA GLY A 250 -11.20 12.20 6.25
C GLY A 250 -11.65 11.84 7.65
N LEU A 251 -12.73 12.47 8.10
CA LEU A 251 -13.46 12.11 9.32
C LEU A 251 -14.82 11.51 8.97
N SER A 252 -15.13 10.32 9.50
CA SER A 252 -16.46 9.69 9.37
C SER A 252 -16.89 9.56 7.90
N TYR A 253 -17.92 10.29 7.47
CA TYR A 253 -18.31 10.39 6.06
C TYR A 253 -17.15 10.77 5.13
N GLY A 254 -16.30 11.71 5.56
CA GLY A 254 -15.08 12.07 4.84
C GLY A 254 -14.06 10.94 4.76
N SER A 255 -13.98 10.04 5.75
CA SER A 255 -13.12 8.85 5.69
C SER A 255 -13.62 7.83 4.66
N TRP A 256 -14.94 7.68 4.54
CA TRP A 256 -15.55 6.85 3.51
C TRP A 256 -15.27 7.39 2.10
N ILE A 257 -15.43 8.71 1.92
CA ILE A 257 -15.06 9.37 0.67
C ILE A 257 -13.57 9.19 0.37
N ALA A 258 -12.70 9.44 1.37
CA ALA A 258 -11.26 9.34 1.20
C ALA A 258 -10.79 7.93 0.85
N THR A 259 -11.41 6.91 1.43
CA THR A 259 -11.10 5.50 1.13
C THR A 259 -11.54 5.15 -0.29
N SER A 260 -12.73 5.59 -0.71
CA SER A 260 -13.25 5.39 -2.06
C SER A 260 -12.37 6.08 -3.12
N PHE A 261 -11.91 7.30 -2.83
CA PHE A 261 -10.93 8.01 -3.64
C PHE A 261 -9.61 7.22 -3.74
N ALA A 262 -9.10 6.73 -2.61
CA ALA A 262 -7.84 6.00 -2.57
C ALA A 262 -7.84 4.74 -3.43
N MET A 263 -8.96 4.02 -3.53
CA MET A 263 -9.05 2.87 -4.43
C MET A 263 -9.01 3.24 -5.91
N ARG A 264 -9.49 4.44 -6.29
CA ARG A 264 -9.54 4.94 -7.67
C ARG A 264 -8.24 5.63 -8.10
N HIS A 265 -7.59 6.34 -7.17
CA HIS A 265 -6.49 7.26 -7.46
C HIS A 265 -5.29 7.05 -6.51
N SER A 266 -4.92 5.79 -6.25
CA SER A 266 -3.83 5.49 -5.31
C SER A 266 -2.45 5.97 -5.79
N ASP A 267 -2.28 6.18 -7.09
CA ASP A 267 -1.02 6.57 -7.73
C ASP A 267 -0.56 8.00 -7.36
N ILE A 268 -1.52 8.90 -7.13
CA ILE A 268 -1.29 10.28 -6.72
C ILE A 268 -1.21 10.45 -5.19
N LEU A 269 -1.64 9.46 -4.42
CA LEU A 269 -1.62 9.52 -2.96
C LEU A 269 -0.23 9.28 -2.38
N ARG A 270 0.14 10.11 -1.40
CA ARG A 270 1.31 9.96 -0.53
C ARG A 270 0.98 9.40 0.84
N GLY A 271 -0.29 9.51 1.25
CA GLY A 271 -0.79 8.95 2.48
C GLY A 271 -2.30 9.09 2.58
N LEU A 272 -2.91 8.24 3.39
CA LEU A 272 -4.33 8.25 3.69
C LEU A 272 -4.52 8.33 5.21
N ILE A 273 -5.35 9.27 5.67
CA ILE A 273 -5.63 9.47 7.10
C ILE A 273 -7.14 9.31 7.32
N LEU A 274 -7.53 8.35 8.14
CA LEU A 274 -8.92 7.97 8.38
C LEU A 274 -9.24 8.10 9.87
N ALA A 275 -10.03 9.10 10.22
CA ALA A 275 -10.47 9.37 11.59
C ALA A 275 -11.92 8.92 11.78
N GLY A 276 -12.20 8.04 12.75
CA GLY A 276 -13.57 7.66 13.11
C GLY A 276 -14.39 7.11 11.92
N GLY A 277 -13.77 6.34 11.01
CA GLY A 277 -14.47 5.72 9.88
C GLY A 277 -13.52 5.16 8.81
N CYS A 278 -14.04 4.33 7.91
CA CYS A 278 -13.36 3.87 6.69
C CYS A 278 -14.34 3.33 5.64
N THR A 279 -15.04 2.24 5.96
CA THR A 279 -15.91 1.52 5.01
C THR A 279 -17.31 2.11 4.92
N GLY A 280 -17.74 2.89 5.91
CA GLY A 280 -19.06 3.52 5.94
C GLY A 280 -20.18 2.50 5.73
N MET A 281 -21.20 2.88 4.97
CA MET A 281 -22.33 2.00 4.65
C MET A 281 -22.04 0.98 3.56
N SER A 282 -20.86 0.97 2.93
CA SER A 282 -20.57 0.03 1.83
C SER A 282 -20.54 -1.43 2.27
N GLU A 283 -20.24 -1.68 3.54
CA GLU A 283 -20.21 -3.02 4.14
C GLU A 283 -21.37 -3.29 5.09
N ALA A 284 -22.21 -2.29 5.37
CA ALA A 284 -23.43 -2.47 6.15
C ALA A 284 -24.44 -3.34 5.40
N ASP A 285 -25.26 -4.11 6.11
CA ASP A 285 -26.33 -4.88 5.49
C ASP A 285 -27.39 -3.96 4.86
N PRO A 286 -28.08 -4.38 3.79
CA PRO A 286 -29.10 -3.54 3.14
C PRO A 286 -30.17 -3.00 4.10
N SER A 287 -30.60 -3.79 5.09
CA SER A 287 -31.54 -3.35 6.12
C SER A 287 -30.95 -2.31 7.07
N GLU A 288 -29.67 -2.39 7.39
CA GLU A 288 -28.98 -1.41 8.23
C GLU A 288 -28.87 -0.06 7.50
N ARG A 289 -28.48 -0.09 6.22
CA ARG A 289 -28.45 1.11 5.36
C ARG A 289 -29.81 1.78 5.29
N GLU A 290 -30.86 0.99 5.05
CA GLU A 290 -32.21 1.50 4.93
C GLU A 290 -32.74 2.05 6.26
N ASN A 291 -32.48 1.36 7.38
CA ASN A 291 -32.83 1.86 8.71
C ASN A 291 -32.07 3.16 9.02
N PHE A 292 -30.79 3.24 8.70
CA PHE A 292 -29.99 4.46 8.88
C PHE A 292 -30.58 5.62 8.09
N ARG A 293 -30.97 5.38 6.83
CA ARG A 293 -31.59 6.35 5.94
C ARG A 293 -32.96 6.80 6.47
N ILE A 294 -33.89 5.88 6.70
CA ILE A 294 -35.27 6.18 7.13
C ILE A 294 -35.27 6.95 8.45
N THR A 295 -34.50 6.52 9.45
CA THR A 295 -34.49 7.17 10.78
C THR A 295 -34.06 8.63 10.74
N ARG A 296 -33.30 9.03 9.71
CA ARG A 296 -32.84 10.40 9.48
C ARG A 296 -33.69 11.15 8.46
N GLU A 297 -34.29 10.44 7.52
CA GLU A 297 -35.16 11.02 6.49
C GLU A 297 -36.56 11.36 7.01
N VAL A 298 -37.12 10.54 7.90
CA VAL A 298 -38.47 10.75 8.46
C VAL A 298 -38.59 12.12 9.18
N PRO A 299 -37.66 12.52 10.07
CA PRO A 299 -37.68 13.86 10.65
C PRO A 299 -37.63 14.98 9.60
N LEU A 300 -36.80 14.83 8.57
CA LEU A 300 -36.70 15.81 7.48
C LEU A 300 -37.99 15.90 6.65
N ASN A 301 -38.66 14.76 6.42
CA ASN A 301 -39.96 14.71 5.74
C ASN A 301 -41.08 15.36 6.57
N ALA A 302 -40.94 15.33 7.90
CA ALA A 302 -41.84 16.01 8.83
C ALA A 302 -41.54 17.53 8.97
N GLY A 303 -40.59 18.06 8.19
CA GLY A 303 -40.23 19.48 8.20
C GLY A 303 -39.16 19.87 9.23
N GLN A 304 -38.60 18.91 9.96
CA GLN A 304 -37.43 19.20 10.80
C GLN A 304 -36.19 19.46 9.94
N THR A 305 -35.25 20.16 10.53
CA THR A 305 -33.96 20.52 9.94
C THR A 305 -32.83 19.91 10.76
N PRO A 306 -31.59 19.85 10.23
CA PRO A 306 -30.43 19.44 11.00
C PRO A 306 -30.24 20.17 12.34
N ALA A 307 -30.69 21.42 12.45
CA ALA A 307 -30.69 22.19 13.69
C ALA A 307 -31.52 21.51 14.80
N ASP A 308 -32.70 20.98 14.46
CA ASP A 308 -33.66 20.45 15.43
C ASP A 308 -33.14 19.19 16.14
N PHE A 309 -32.38 18.35 15.44
CA PHE A 309 -31.81 17.13 15.99
C PHE A 309 -30.31 17.23 16.34
N ALA A 310 -29.66 18.39 16.10
CA ALA A 310 -28.26 18.60 16.43
C ALA A 310 -27.91 18.28 17.90
N PRO A 311 -28.69 18.68 18.93
CA PRO A 311 -28.35 18.35 20.32
C PRO A 311 -28.29 16.85 20.58
N ALA A 312 -29.22 16.08 19.99
CA ALA A 312 -29.26 14.63 20.15
C ALA A 312 -28.05 13.96 19.48
N VAL A 313 -27.67 14.42 18.28
CA VAL A 313 -26.49 13.90 17.57
C VAL A 313 -25.20 14.24 18.31
N VAL A 314 -25.04 15.48 18.79
CA VAL A 314 -23.87 15.89 19.58
C VAL A 314 -23.69 15.04 20.83
N ASN A 315 -24.78 14.68 21.51
CA ASN A 315 -24.72 13.77 22.67
C ASN A 315 -24.26 12.35 22.33
N VAL A 316 -24.39 11.91 21.08
CA VAL A 316 -23.92 10.60 20.62
C VAL A 316 -22.45 10.66 20.20
N ILE A 317 -22.04 11.72 19.50
CA ILE A 317 -20.70 11.80 18.88
C ILE A 317 -19.62 12.38 19.81
N ALA A 318 -20.00 13.21 20.78
CA ALA A 318 -19.04 13.85 21.68
C ALA A 318 -18.71 12.95 22.88
N GLY A 319 -17.43 12.75 23.15
CA GLY A 319 -16.95 11.95 24.26
C GLY A 319 -16.91 12.70 25.60
N PRO A 320 -16.37 12.03 26.64
CA PRO A 320 -16.26 12.59 27.99
C PRO A 320 -15.40 13.87 28.07
N ARG A 321 -14.42 14.05 27.19
CA ARG A 321 -13.51 15.20 27.19
C ARG A 321 -14.06 16.42 26.46
N ALA A 322 -15.13 16.26 25.68
CA ALA A 322 -15.71 17.36 24.92
C ALA A 322 -16.27 18.47 25.84
N THR A 323 -15.62 19.63 25.78
CA THR A 323 -16.02 20.85 26.47
C THR A 323 -17.34 21.40 25.92
N GLU A 324 -18.01 22.23 26.70
CA GLU A 324 -19.25 22.88 26.25
C GLU A 324 -19.02 23.78 25.02
N ALA A 325 -17.85 24.41 24.89
CA ALA A 325 -17.49 25.18 23.71
C ALA A 325 -17.41 24.30 22.44
N GLN A 326 -16.75 23.15 22.53
CA GLN A 326 -16.68 22.18 21.42
C GLN A 326 -18.06 21.60 21.09
N ARG A 327 -18.89 21.31 22.11
CA ARG A 327 -20.28 20.86 21.90
C ARG A 327 -21.12 21.91 21.19
N ASN A 328 -20.96 23.18 21.55
CA ASN A 328 -21.59 24.31 20.85
C ASN A 328 -21.12 24.42 19.40
N GLU A 329 -19.83 24.29 19.15
CA GLU A 329 -19.27 24.32 17.79
C GLU A 329 -19.83 23.20 16.90
N LEU A 330 -19.98 22.00 17.44
CA LEU A 330 -20.60 20.88 16.75
C LEU A 330 -22.09 21.14 16.46
N ARG A 331 -22.84 21.68 17.42
CA ARG A 331 -24.25 22.07 17.22
C ARG A 331 -24.37 23.11 16.10
N GLN A 332 -23.58 24.17 16.16
CA GLN A 332 -23.57 25.22 15.14
C GLN A 332 -23.21 24.64 13.76
N SER A 333 -22.23 23.74 13.70
CA SER A 333 -21.85 23.09 12.44
C SER A 333 -23.01 22.33 11.80
N MET A 334 -23.83 21.66 12.61
CA MET A 334 -25.04 20.98 12.15
C MET A 334 -26.18 21.95 11.79
N GLU A 335 -26.39 23.00 12.58
CA GLU A 335 -27.41 24.02 12.34
C GLU A 335 -27.20 24.76 11.00
N GLU A 336 -25.94 24.91 10.57
CA GLU A 336 -25.57 25.52 9.29
C GLU A 336 -25.92 24.63 8.06
N ILE A 337 -26.29 23.35 8.25
CA ILE A 337 -26.52 22.41 7.15
C ILE A 337 -27.94 22.55 6.59
N PRO A 338 -28.12 22.88 5.29
CA PRO A 338 -29.44 22.84 4.66
C PRO A 338 -30.03 21.42 4.65
N ALA A 339 -31.34 21.29 4.87
CA ALA A 339 -32.02 19.99 4.85
C ALA A 339 -31.84 19.23 3.51
N ALA A 340 -31.79 19.95 2.39
CA ALA A 340 -31.53 19.37 1.07
C ALA A 340 -30.11 18.77 0.98
N THR A 341 -29.10 19.49 1.48
CA THR A 341 -27.71 19.01 1.55
C THR A 341 -27.60 17.76 2.41
N TYR A 342 -28.18 17.77 3.62
CA TYR A 342 -28.10 16.61 4.52
C TYR A 342 -28.77 15.38 3.90
N ARG A 343 -29.91 15.56 3.22
CA ARG A 343 -30.60 14.49 2.49
C ARG A 343 -29.77 13.95 1.32
N ASP A 344 -29.15 14.84 0.54
CA ASP A 344 -28.28 14.47 -0.57
C ASP A 344 -27.09 13.62 -0.09
N ALA A 345 -26.39 14.05 0.96
CA ALA A 345 -25.30 13.30 1.56
C ALA A 345 -25.77 11.95 2.14
N LEU A 346 -26.92 11.93 2.83
CA LEU A 346 -27.51 10.70 3.38
C LEU A 346 -27.82 9.67 2.29
N ASN A 347 -28.41 10.12 1.18
CA ASN A 347 -28.74 9.27 0.04
C ASN A 347 -27.47 8.72 -0.63
N CYS A 348 -26.46 9.55 -0.84
CA CYS A 348 -25.18 9.10 -1.38
C CYS A 348 -24.52 8.06 -0.45
N PHE A 349 -24.47 8.36 0.85
CA PHE A 349 -23.86 7.48 1.84
C PHE A 349 -24.55 6.12 1.93
N CYS A 350 -25.88 6.07 1.91
CA CYS A 350 -26.64 4.83 2.10
C CYS A 350 -26.82 3.99 0.82
N ASN A 351 -26.44 4.52 -0.35
CA ASN A 351 -26.51 3.81 -1.63
C ASN A 351 -25.13 3.61 -2.29
N PRO A 352 -24.12 3.07 -1.57
CA PRO A 352 -22.81 2.85 -2.15
C PRO A 352 -22.85 1.71 -3.16
N LEU A 353 -22.26 1.94 -4.33
CA LEU A 353 -22.16 0.94 -5.41
C LEU A 353 -20.91 0.06 -5.30
N GLU A 354 -19.90 0.53 -4.56
CA GLU A 354 -18.58 -0.10 -4.53
C GLU A 354 -18.38 -1.08 -3.39
N LYS A 355 -17.63 -2.15 -3.68
CA LYS A 355 -17.02 -3.03 -2.68
C LYS A 355 -15.60 -2.54 -2.43
N PHE A 356 -15.18 -2.51 -1.17
CA PHE A 356 -13.83 -2.09 -0.83
C PHE A 356 -12.82 -3.21 -1.13
N GLU A 357 -11.84 -2.90 -1.97
CA GLU A 357 -10.69 -3.74 -2.31
C GLU A 357 -9.42 -3.02 -1.84
N PHE A 358 -9.00 -3.26 -0.61
CA PHE A 358 -7.90 -2.50 0.01
C PHE A 358 -6.53 -2.82 -0.61
N ALA A 359 -6.43 -3.95 -1.31
CA ALA A 359 -5.30 -4.24 -2.20
C ALA A 359 -5.08 -3.14 -3.26
N ARG A 360 -6.04 -2.26 -3.55
CA ARG A 360 -5.85 -1.13 -4.49
C ARG A 360 -5.12 0.06 -3.87
N ILE A 361 -4.94 0.10 -2.54
CA ILE A 361 -4.30 1.20 -1.83
C ILE A 361 -2.80 0.93 -1.68
N ASP A 362 -1.97 1.81 -2.24
CA ASP A 362 -0.50 1.68 -2.29
C ASP A 362 0.22 2.57 -1.28
N CYS A 363 -0.43 3.64 -0.81
CA CYS A 363 0.16 4.60 0.12
C CYS A 363 0.08 4.13 1.60
N PRO A 364 0.93 4.65 2.50
CA PRO A 364 0.78 4.44 3.94
C PRO A 364 -0.58 4.92 4.45
N VAL A 365 -1.13 4.23 5.45
CA VAL A 365 -2.44 4.54 6.03
C VAL A 365 -2.31 4.82 7.51
N LEU A 366 -2.87 5.92 7.98
CA LEU A 366 -3.10 6.20 9.40
C LEU A 366 -4.61 6.08 9.67
N MET A 367 -4.99 5.23 10.61
CA MET A 367 -6.36 5.09 11.10
C MET A 367 -6.39 5.42 12.58
N PHE A 368 -7.35 6.22 13.02
CA PHE A 368 -7.53 6.44 14.45
C PHE A 368 -8.99 6.72 14.81
N THR A 369 -9.35 6.43 16.05
CA THR A 369 -10.68 6.69 16.59
C THR A 369 -10.62 7.01 18.08
N GLY A 370 -11.70 7.53 18.64
CA GLY A 370 -11.82 7.76 20.09
C GLY A 370 -12.22 6.49 20.82
N GLU A 371 -11.75 6.33 22.06
CA GLU A 371 -12.10 5.20 22.92
C GLU A 371 -13.62 5.06 23.14
N HIS A 372 -14.35 6.18 23.15
CA HIS A 372 -15.80 6.24 23.32
C HIS A 372 -16.55 6.53 22.03
N ASP A 373 -15.91 6.36 20.87
CA ASP A 373 -16.60 6.45 19.59
C ASP A 373 -17.63 5.31 19.46
N ARG A 374 -18.91 5.67 19.39
CA ARG A 374 -20.03 4.72 19.23
C ARG A 374 -20.39 4.46 17.78
N LEU A 375 -19.96 5.32 16.86
CA LEU A 375 -20.27 5.20 15.43
C LEU A 375 -19.18 4.45 14.68
N ALA A 376 -17.93 4.58 15.12
CA ALA A 376 -16.79 3.83 14.62
C ALA A 376 -15.97 3.29 15.80
N PRO A 377 -16.48 2.25 16.50
CA PRO A 377 -15.84 1.72 17.70
C PRO A 377 -14.39 1.27 17.45
N PRO A 378 -13.50 1.39 18.45
CA PRO A 378 -12.11 0.95 18.33
C PRO A 378 -11.92 -0.46 17.78
N SER A 379 -12.77 -1.40 18.16
CA SER A 379 -12.72 -2.78 17.66
C SER A 379 -13.00 -2.90 16.16
N GLU A 380 -13.91 -2.08 15.63
CA GLU A 380 -14.24 -2.06 14.21
C GLU A 380 -13.09 -1.45 13.40
N ILE A 381 -12.60 -0.28 13.82
CA ILE A 381 -11.50 0.41 13.13
C ILE A 381 -10.21 -0.42 13.18
N ARG A 382 -9.94 -1.12 14.28
CA ARG A 382 -8.84 -2.12 14.36
C ARG A 382 -9.03 -3.25 13.35
N ARG A 383 -10.22 -3.84 13.28
CA ARG A 383 -10.49 -4.94 12.32
C ARG A 383 -10.25 -4.48 10.88
N VAL A 384 -10.68 -3.26 10.55
CA VAL A 384 -10.48 -2.70 9.20
C VAL A 384 -9.01 -2.39 8.94
N SER A 385 -8.27 -1.85 9.91
CA SER A 385 -6.84 -1.54 9.76
C SER A 385 -6.01 -2.81 9.54
N GLU A 386 -6.31 -3.88 10.28
CA GLU A 386 -5.69 -5.21 10.09
C GLU A 386 -6.04 -5.78 8.72
N ARG A 387 -7.30 -5.67 8.27
CA ARG A 387 -7.72 -6.11 6.93
C ARG A 387 -7.00 -5.36 5.80
N ILE A 388 -6.81 -4.04 5.92
CA ILE A 388 -6.01 -3.25 4.96
C ILE A 388 -4.57 -3.78 4.91
N MET A 389 -3.98 -4.08 6.07
CA MET A 389 -2.62 -4.62 6.14
C MET A 389 -2.55 -6.00 5.48
N GLU A 390 -3.48 -6.90 5.78
CA GLU A 390 -3.52 -8.26 5.24
C GLU A 390 -3.75 -8.30 3.72
N GLU A 391 -4.75 -7.58 3.20
CA GLU A 391 -5.04 -7.56 1.76
C GLU A 391 -3.87 -7.00 0.93
N ARG A 392 -3.19 -5.97 1.45
CA ARG A 392 -2.03 -5.39 0.77
C ARG A 392 -0.82 -6.30 0.81
N ARG A 393 -0.61 -7.01 1.93
CA ARG A 393 0.44 -8.03 2.03
C ARG A 393 0.18 -9.20 1.07
N ALA A 394 -1.06 -9.68 1.01
CA ALA A 394 -1.46 -10.73 0.06
C ALA A 394 -1.26 -10.30 -1.41
N ALA A 395 -1.45 -9.02 -1.71
CA ALA A 395 -1.20 -8.44 -3.02
C ALA A 395 0.29 -8.10 -3.30
N ALA A 396 1.22 -8.47 -2.41
CA ALA A 396 2.64 -8.10 -2.47
C ALA A 396 2.88 -6.59 -2.63
N LYS A 397 2.00 -5.79 -2.02
CA LYS A 397 2.08 -4.33 -1.99
C LYS A 397 2.68 -3.84 -0.69
N ASN A 398 3.18 -2.60 -0.73
CA ASN A 398 3.84 -1.94 0.41
C ASN A 398 2.86 -1.65 1.56
N ALA A 399 2.47 -2.65 2.35
CA ALA A 399 1.65 -2.42 3.54
C ALA A 399 2.42 -1.58 4.58
N ASP A 400 1.80 -0.51 5.08
CA ASP A 400 2.26 0.28 6.23
C ASP A 400 1.05 0.99 6.83
N VAL A 401 0.42 0.32 7.80
CA VAL A 401 -0.79 0.78 8.49
C VAL A 401 -0.45 1.18 9.91
N HIS A 402 -0.88 2.36 10.33
CA HIS A 402 -0.77 2.84 11.70
C HIS A 402 -2.17 2.98 12.27
N PHE A 403 -2.48 2.24 13.33
CA PHE A 403 -3.76 2.30 14.03
C PHE A 403 -3.61 2.85 15.45
N GLU A 404 -4.44 3.81 15.85
CA GLU A 404 -4.45 4.36 17.21
C GLU A 404 -5.85 4.56 17.78
N VAL A 405 -5.92 4.52 19.12
CA VAL A 405 -7.11 4.88 19.88
C VAL A 405 -6.77 6.02 20.82
N ILE A 406 -7.54 7.11 20.76
CA ILE A 406 -7.36 8.27 21.62
C ILE A 406 -8.22 8.10 22.88
N SER A 407 -7.57 8.08 24.04
CA SER A 407 -8.22 7.80 25.33
C SER A 407 -9.25 8.87 25.71
N ASP A 408 -10.36 8.43 26.30
CA ASP A 408 -11.43 9.29 26.83
C ASP A 408 -12.06 10.26 25.78
N VAL A 409 -11.97 9.94 24.49
CA VAL A 409 -12.46 10.78 23.38
C VAL A 409 -13.58 10.07 22.61
N GLY A 410 -14.54 10.84 22.07
CA GLY A 410 -15.64 10.34 21.24
C GLY A 410 -15.30 10.27 19.75
N HIS A 411 -16.33 10.40 18.91
CA HIS A 411 -16.23 10.27 17.45
C HIS A 411 -15.49 11.43 16.77
N VAL A 412 -15.57 12.62 17.34
CA VAL A 412 -15.04 13.87 16.77
C VAL A 412 -13.67 14.23 17.36
N CYS A 413 -12.72 13.30 17.22
CA CYS A 413 -11.37 13.38 17.79
C CYS A 413 -10.62 14.67 17.46
N ASN A 414 -10.78 15.14 16.23
CA ASN A 414 -10.14 16.35 15.70
C ASN A 414 -10.53 17.62 16.47
N LEU A 415 -11.75 17.68 17.01
CA LEU A 415 -12.21 18.78 17.84
C LEU A 415 -11.95 18.51 19.31
N GLU A 416 -12.37 17.36 19.82
CA GLU A 416 -12.35 17.02 21.24
C GLU A 416 -10.92 16.90 21.81
N ALA A 417 -9.99 16.34 21.03
CA ALA A 417 -8.58 16.16 21.38
C ALA A 417 -7.68 16.65 20.25
N ALA A 418 -7.79 17.95 19.94
CA ALA A 418 -7.08 18.58 18.84
C ALA A 418 -5.56 18.39 18.91
N ASP A 419 -4.93 18.62 20.06
CA ASP A 419 -3.46 18.53 20.19
C ASP A 419 -2.93 17.11 19.98
N GLU A 420 -3.61 16.11 20.53
CA GLU A 420 -3.27 14.69 20.36
C GLU A 420 -3.46 14.27 18.90
N THR A 421 -4.56 14.69 18.28
CA THR A 421 -4.83 14.47 16.86
C THR A 421 -3.77 15.13 15.98
N ASN A 422 -3.38 16.38 16.28
CA ASN A 422 -2.34 17.12 15.55
C ASN A 422 -0.99 16.41 15.65
N ALA A 423 -0.60 15.98 16.85
CA ALA A 423 0.65 15.26 17.08
C ALA A 423 0.69 13.92 16.33
N LEU A 424 -0.44 13.19 16.29
CA LEU A 424 -0.56 11.93 15.57
C LEU A 424 -0.45 12.14 14.05
N ILE A 425 -1.21 13.10 13.51
CA ILE A 425 -1.18 13.46 12.08
C ILE A 425 0.23 13.92 11.69
N HIS A 426 0.86 14.81 12.45
CA HIS A 426 2.21 15.28 12.16
C HIS A 426 3.25 14.16 12.19
N ARG A 427 3.16 13.24 13.16
CA ARG A 427 4.07 12.08 13.21
C ARG A 427 3.94 11.23 11.95
N PHE A 428 2.74 11.09 11.42
CA PHE A 428 2.50 10.40 10.17
C PHE A 428 3.00 11.19 8.95
N LEU A 429 2.66 12.48 8.83
CA LEU A 429 3.02 13.33 7.69
C LEU A 429 4.53 13.59 7.58
N SER A 430 5.20 13.84 8.70
CA SER A 430 6.60 14.29 8.73
C SER A 430 7.60 13.29 8.17
N ARG A 431 7.22 12.01 8.09
CA ARG A 431 8.01 10.94 7.49
C ARG A 431 7.68 10.68 6.02
N LEU A 432 6.58 11.22 5.49
CA LEU A 432 6.17 10.95 4.12
C LEU A 432 7.07 11.72 3.14
N PRO A 433 7.54 11.08 2.05
CA PRO A 433 8.44 11.71 1.10
C PRO A 433 7.84 12.98 0.50
N SER A 434 8.58 14.09 0.56
CA SER A 434 8.21 15.39 -0.02
C SER A 434 6.83 15.91 0.38
N VAL A 435 6.35 15.59 1.59
CA VAL A 435 5.09 16.15 2.12
C VAL A 435 5.37 17.38 3.01
N ALA A 436 6.29 17.24 3.97
CA ALA A 436 6.75 18.37 4.77
C ALA A 436 7.65 19.30 3.93
N ARG A 437 7.51 20.63 4.05
CA ARG A 437 8.33 21.64 3.35
C ARG A 437 9.83 21.44 3.54
N ASN A 438 10.19 21.03 4.74
CA ASN A 438 11.56 20.80 5.19
C ASN A 438 11.94 19.30 5.18
N TYR A 439 11.22 18.45 4.43
CA TYR A 439 11.59 17.05 4.25
C TYR A 439 13.00 16.93 3.65
N LYS A 440 13.84 16.08 4.26
CA LYS A 440 15.18 15.76 3.77
C LYS A 440 15.36 14.27 3.79
N SER A 441 15.59 13.67 2.62
CA SER A 441 15.97 12.27 2.53
C SER A 441 17.32 12.03 3.21
N SER A 442 17.56 10.82 3.70
CA SER A 442 18.87 10.39 4.20
C SER A 442 19.86 10.20 3.03
N VAL A 443 21.16 10.10 3.34
CA VAL A 443 22.16 9.78 2.31
C VAL A 443 21.86 8.42 1.67
N LEU A 444 21.51 7.42 2.49
CA LEU A 444 21.16 6.08 2.04
C LEU A 444 19.90 6.08 1.15
N GLU A 445 18.85 6.82 1.54
CA GLU A 445 17.64 6.98 0.72
C GLU A 445 17.99 7.56 -0.67
N ARG A 446 18.77 8.65 -0.71
CA ARG A 446 19.22 9.24 -2.00
C ARG A 446 20.05 8.27 -2.83
N GLN A 447 20.90 7.46 -2.21
CA GLN A 447 21.70 6.46 -2.93
C GLN A 447 20.81 5.36 -3.51
N ARG A 448 19.80 4.88 -2.77
CA ARG A 448 18.84 3.88 -3.25
C ARG A 448 17.98 4.42 -4.38
N GLU A 449 17.41 5.62 -4.23
CA GLU A 449 16.65 6.29 -5.28
C GLU A 449 17.49 6.47 -6.54
N LYS A 450 18.74 6.93 -6.38
CA LYS A 450 19.68 7.08 -7.50
C LYS A 450 19.98 5.75 -8.19
N ARG A 451 20.26 4.69 -7.43
CA ARG A 451 20.48 3.34 -7.97
C ARG A 451 19.28 2.86 -8.78
N ALA A 452 18.06 3.08 -8.27
CA ALA A 452 16.82 2.72 -8.96
C ALA A 452 16.60 3.53 -10.25
N ARG A 453 16.83 4.85 -10.23
CA ARG A 453 16.73 5.70 -11.44
C ARG A 453 17.73 5.30 -12.52
N ILE A 454 18.98 5.02 -12.13
CA ILE A 454 20.00 4.55 -13.06
C ILE A 454 19.57 3.24 -13.72
N ARG A 455 19.08 2.28 -12.94
CA ARG A 455 18.62 1.00 -13.46
C ARG A 455 17.44 1.17 -14.41
N GLN A 456 16.47 2.02 -14.09
CA GLN A 456 15.34 2.30 -14.99
C GLN A 456 15.82 2.95 -16.29
N ALA A 457 16.69 3.95 -16.21
CA ALA A 457 17.24 4.60 -17.40
C ALA A 457 18.02 3.62 -18.29
N ALA A 458 18.78 2.70 -17.67
CA ALA A 458 19.49 1.66 -18.38
C ALA A 458 18.54 0.67 -19.06
N HIS A 459 17.48 0.22 -18.35
CA HIS A 459 16.42 -0.60 -18.94
C HIS A 459 15.87 0.07 -20.20
N ASP A 460 15.42 1.31 -20.09
CA ASP A 460 14.80 2.03 -21.21
C ASP A 460 15.80 2.24 -22.36
N GLU A 461 17.07 2.52 -22.06
CA GLU A 461 18.10 2.70 -23.09
C GLU A 461 18.39 1.40 -23.84
N PHE A 462 18.53 0.29 -23.12
CA PHE A 462 18.75 -1.02 -23.72
C PHE A 462 17.55 -1.46 -24.55
N CYS A 463 16.33 -1.14 -24.10
CA CYS A 463 15.11 -1.41 -24.85
C CYS A 463 15.03 -0.61 -26.17
N GLU A 464 15.42 0.66 -26.15
CA GLU A 464 15.34 1.54 -27.34
C GLU A 464 16.49 1.35 -28.33
N ASN A 465 17.71 1.14 -27.83
CA ASN A 465 18.93 1.19 -28.66
C ASN A 465 19.67 -0.15 -28.74
N GLY A 466 19.19 -1.19 -28.06
CA GLY A 466 19.87 -2.47 -27.94
C GLY A 466 21.13 -2.40 -27.08
N TYR A 467 21.74 -3.56 -26.78
CA TYR A 467 22.95 -3.63 -25.97
C TYR A 467 24.12 -2.89 -26.60
N ASP A 468 24.49 -3.09 -27.86
CA ASP A 468 25.65 -2.40 -28.45
C ASP A 468 25.38 -0.92 -28.72
N GLY A 469 24.18 -0.61 -29.23
CA GLY A 469 23.78 0.75 -29.55
C GLY A 469 23.59 1.62 -28.31
N ALA A 470 23.25 1.05 -27.15
CA ALA A 470 23.09 1.78 -25.89
C ALA A 470 24.33 2.58 -25.51
N SER A 471 24.16 3.76 -24.94
CA SER A 471 25.28 4.62 -24.55
C SER A 471 25.29 4.88 -23.06
N MET A 472 26.45 4.68 -22.42
CA MET A 472 26.66 5.09 -21.03
C MET A 472 26.37 6.59 -20.84
N ASP A 473 26.61 7.43 -21.85
CA ASP A 473 26.30 8.86 -21.77
C ASP A 473 24.79 9.13 -21.79
N ARG A 474 24.04 8.42 -22.65
CA ARG A 474 22.57 8.57 -22.70
C ARG A 474 21.89 8.04 -21.44
N ILE A 475 22.39 6.92 -20.89
CA ILE A 475 21.92 6.40 -19.60
C ILE A 475 22.18 7.42 -18.50
N ALA A 476 23.36 8.05 -18.47
CA ALA A 476 23.72 9.04 -17.47
C ALA A 476 22.80 10.27 -17.54
N THR A 477 22.59 10.79 -18.75
CA THR A 477 21.67 11.90 -19.01
C THR A 477 20.24 11.57 -18.60
N ARG A 478 19.73 10.39 -18.98
CA ARG A 478 18.35 9.96 -18.65
C ARG A 478 18.14 9.73 -17.16
N ALA A 479 19.15 9.22 -16.45
CA ALA A 479 19.10 8.99 -15.01
C ALA A 479 19.35 10.27 -14.16
N ASP A 480 19.67 11.39 -14.82
CA ASP A 480 20.12 12.63 -14.18
C ASP A 480 21.32 12.38 -13.23
N VAL A 481 22.36 11.74 -13.77
CA VAL A 481 23.64 11.48 -13.07
C VAL A 481 24.83 11.72 -13.98
N SER A 482 26.02 11.86 -13.40
CA SER A 482 27.26 11.94 -14.18
C SER A 482 27.68 10.55 -14.69
N LYS A 483 28.37 10.50 -15.84
CA LYS A 483 28.94 9.25 -16.37
C LYS A 483 29.87 8.55 -15.35
N PRO A 484 30.79 9.23 -14.64
CA PRO A 484 31.57 8.61 -13.56
C PRO A 484 30.71 7.96 -12.46
N THR A 485 29.54 8.55 -12.15
CA THR A 485 28.62 7.97 -11.16
C THR A 485 28.03 6.65 -11.62
N LEU A 486 27.71 6.49 -12.90
CA LEU A 486 27.28 5.17 -13.43
C LEU A 486 28.36 4.12 -13.20
N TYR A 487 29.62 4.45 -13.55
CA TYR A 487 30.75 3.56 -13.35
C TYR A 487 30.97 3.21 -11.88
N GLN A 488 30.76 4.15 -10.97
CA GLN A 488 30.85 3.88 -9.54
C GLN A 488 29.77 2.90 -9.04
N TYR A 489 28.53 3.01 -9.53
CA TYR A 489 27.40 2.21 -9.02
C TYR A 489 27.29 0.82 -9.63
N PHE A 490 27.64 0.70 -10.91
CA PHE A 490 27.38 -0.50 -11.73
C PHE A 490 28.59 -0.92 -12.57
N GLY A 491 29.71 -0.19 -12.49
CA GLY A 491 30.87 -0.46 -13.33
C GLY A 491 30.55 -0.18 -14.80
N GLY A 492 30.49 -1.23 -15.60
CA GLY A 492 30.27 -1.12 -17.03
C GLY A 492 28.81 -1.22 -17.46
N LYS A 493 28.65 -1.21 -18.78
CA LYS A 493 27.40 -1.54 -19.46
C LYS A 493 26.92 -2.96 -19.10
N ASP A 494 27.85 -3.90 -18.88
CA ASP A 494 27.55 -5.28 -18.48
C ASP A 494 26.89 -5.33 -17.09
N GLY A 495 27.45 -4.60 -16.10
CA GLY A 495 26.87 -4.54 -14.76
C GLY A 495 25.53 -3.80 -14.69
N LEU A 496 25.29 -2.85 -15.62
CA LEU A 496 23.96 -2.26 -15.79
C LEU A 496 22.96 -3.24 -16.41
N MET A 497 23.38 -4.00 -17.43
CA MET A 497 22.52 -5.02 -18.05
C MET A 497 22.15 -6.11 -17.04
N GLU A 498 23.12 -6.60 -16.26
CA GLU A 498 22.85 -7.54 -15.16
C GLU A 498 21.82 -6.99 -14.17
N ALA A 499 22.00 -5.74 -13.71
CA ALA A 499 21.06 -5.10 -12.80
C ALA A 499 19.65 -4.90 -13.38
N VAL A 500 19.52 -4.72 -14.69
CA VAL A 500 18.23 -4.61 -15.39
C VAL A 500 17.55 -5.98 -15.49
N LEU A 501 18.28 -7.03 -15.86
CA LEU A 501 17.75 -8.39 -15.99
C LEU A 501 17.31 -8.99 -14.65
N ASP A 502 17.96 -8.59 -13.55
CA ASP A 502 17.67 -9.05 -12.19
C ASP A 502 16.22 -8.74 -11.73
N VAL A 503 15.64 -7.63 -12.19
CA VAL A 503 14.28 -7.17 -11.81
C VAL A 503 13.17 -7.86 -12.61
N GLY A 504 13.37 -8.05 -13.93
CA GLY A 504 12.40 -8.73 -14.79
C GLY A 504 12.11 -10.17 -14.32
N ARG A 505 13.10 -10.83 -13.72
CA ARG A 505 13.00 -12.15 -13.09
C ARG A 505 11.89 -12.21 -12.03
N MET A 506 11.92 -11.32 -11.03
CA MET A 506 11.01 -11.40 -9.87
C MET A 506 9.55 -11.20 -10.27
N GLN A 507 9.28 -10.40 -11.30
CA GLN A 507 7.92 -10.06 -11.72
C GLN A 507 7.24 -11.19 -12.53
N ILE A 508 7.99 -11.93 -13.36
CA ILE A 508 7.44 -12.97 -14.24
C ILE A 508 6.90 -14.17 -13.47
N VAL A 509 7.69 -14.69 -12.52
CA VAL A 509 7.35 -15.91 -11.78
C VAL A 509 6.55 -15.62 -10.51
N ALA A 510 6.45 -14.36 -10.08
CA ALA A 510 5.70 -13.96 -8.89
C ALA A 510 4.27 -14.55 -8.79
N PRO A 511 3.46 -14.63 -9.86
CA PRO A 511 2.12 -15.21 -9.77
C PRO A 511 2.11 -16.71 -9.43
N LEU A 512 3.13 -17.47 -9.84
CA LEU A 512 3.28 -18.88 -9.47
C LEU A 512 3.72 -19.04 -8.01
N MET A 513 4.45 -18.05 -7.50
CA MET A 513 4.99 -18.00 -6.14
C MET A 513 4.00 -17.41 -5.12
N ALA A 514 2.84 -16.93 -5.57
CA ALA A 514 1.80 -16.38 -4.70
C ALA A 514 1.23 -17.46 -3.77
N LYS A 515 1.08 -17.09 -2.49
CA LYS A 515 0.70 -17.97 -1.36
C LYS A 515 -0.73 -18.49 -1.39
N ASP A 516 -1.67 -17.81 -2.04
CA ASP A 516 -3.10 -18.08 -1.97
C ASP A 516 -3.75 -18.10 -3.35
N GLY A 517 -4.67 -19.04 -3.57
CA GLY A 517 -5.47 -19.14 -4.79
C GLY A 517 -5.43 -20.54 -5.43
N PRO A 518 -6.52 -20.97 -6.10
CA PRO A 518 -6.56 -22.23 -6.83
C PRO A 518 -5.40 -22.37 -7.83
N LEU A 519 -4.89 -23.59 -8.04
CA LEU A 519 -3.83 -23.90 -9.01
C LEU A 519 -4.06 -23.23 -10.38
N VAL A 520 -5.29 -23.31 -10.87
CA VAL A 520 -5.70 -22.76 -12.17
C VAL A 520 -5.52 -21.24 -12.23
N ASP A 521 -5.85 -20.52 -11.15
CA ASP A 521 -5.71 -19.06 -11.08
C ASP A 521 -4.22 -18.65 -11.09
N ARG A 522 -3.37 -19.37 -10.35
CA ARG A 522 -1.91 -19.12 -10.34
C ARG A 522 -1.31 -19.33 -11.73
N LEU A 523 -1.61 -20.45 -12.39
CA LEU A 523 -1.17 -20.75 -13.76
C LEU A 523 -1.68 -19.74 -14.77
N TRP A 524 -2.95 -19.33 -14.64
CA TRP A 524 -3.58 -18.33 -15.50
C TRP A 524 -2.88 -16.98 -15.40
N ARG A 525 -2.72 -16.46 -14.17
CA ARG A 525 -2.05 -15.18 -13.94
C ARG A 525 -0.61 -15.20 -14.44
N PHE A 526 0.12 -16.27 -14.16
CA PHE A 526 1.47 -16.47 -14.66
C PHE A 526 1.52 -16.40 -16.18
N ALA A 527 0.67 -17.15 -16.88
CA ALA A 527 0.70 -17.20 -18.34
C ALA A 527 0.46 -15.82 -18.97
N TRP A 528 -0.45 -15.02 -18.39
CA TRP A 528 -0.72 -13.65 -18.85
C TRP A 528 0.40 -12.66 -18.52
N VAL A 529 0.95 -12.70 -17.31
CA VAL A 529 2.11 -11.87 -16.92
C VAL A 529 3.32 -12.21 -17.79
N TYR A 530 3.56 -13.51 -18.02
CA TYR A 530 4.62 -13.97 -18.88
C TYR A 530 4.41 -13.51 -20.33
N ALA A 531 3.19 -13.64 -20.88
CA ALA A 531 2.85 -13.16 -22.21
C ALA A 531 3.11 -11.67 -22.38
N ASP A 532 2.57 -10.86 -21.47
CA ASP A 532 2.72 -9.41 -21.49
C ASP A 532 4.20 -8.99 -21.42
N PHE A 533 4.99 -9.71 -20.62
CA PHE A 533 6.41 -9.44 -20.49
C PHE A 533 7.23 -9.86 -21.72
N VAL A 534 7.11 -11.09 -22.23
CA VAL A 534 8.03 -11.59 -23.28
C VAL A 534 7.63 -11.23 -24.70
N LEU A 535 6.36 -10.88 -24.93
CA LEU A 535 5.86 -10.46 -26.25
C LEU A 535 5.89 -8.95 -26.45
N ARG A 536 6.31 -8.22 -25.42
CA ARG A 536 6.60 -6.79 -25.48
C ARG A 536 7.60 -6.50 -26.62
N PRO A 537 7.39 -5.45 -27.43
CA PRO A 537 8.22 -5.18 -28.60
C PRO A 537 9.71 -5.03 -28.29
N ASP A 538 10.02 -4.43 -27.14
CA ASP A 538 11.38 -4.23 -26.66
C ASP A 538 12.00 -5.54 -26.17
N MET A 539 11.24 -6.40 -25.49
CA MET A 539 11.73 -7.72 -25.05
C MET A 539 11.97 -8.68 -26.22
N LEU A 540 11.12 -8.65 -27.25
CA LEU A 540 11.36 -9.39 -28.49
C LEU A 540 12.59 -8.85 -29.24
N SER A 541 12.78 -7.54 -29.25
CA SER A 541 13.94 -6.90 -29.89
C SER A 541 15.24 -7.25 -29.15
N LEU A 542 15.22 -7.24 -27.82
CA LEU A 542 16.33 -7.70 -26.99
C LEU A 542 16.65 -9.18 -27.28
N ALA A 543 15.65 -10.05 -27.32
CA ALA A 543 15.86 -11.46 -27.62
C ALA A 543 16.49 -11.68 -29.01
N ARG A 544 16.04 -10.95 -30.04
CA ARG A 544 16.65 -11.00 -31.39
C ARG A 544 18.11 -10.55 -31.37
N LEU A 545 18.42 -9.48 -30.64
CA LEU A 545 19.77 -8.98 -30.52
C LEU A 545 20.70 -10.02 -29.87
N ILE A 546 20.27 -10.61 -28.76
CA ILE A 546 21.03 -11.64 -28.06
C ILE A 546 21.28 -12.86 -28.97
N LEU A 547 20.25 -13.31 -29.69
CA LEU A 547 20.36 -14.43 -30.62
C LEU A 547 21.30 -14.10 -31.81
N GLY A 548 21.23 -12.88 -32.34
CA GLY A 548 22.07 -12.43 -33.45
C GLY A 548 23.56 -12.30 -33.08
N GLU A 549 23.85 -11.91 -31.83
CA GLU A 549 25.23 -11.75 -31.34
C GLU A 549 25.83 -13.02 -30.75
N ALA A 550 25.04 -14.09 -30.55
CA ALA A 550 25.50 -15.32 -29.90
C ALA A 550 26.72 -15.97 -30.60
N ALA A 551 26.86 -15.80 -31.92
CA ALA A 551 28.00 -16.31 -32.67
C ALA A 551 29.27 -15.42 -32.55
N ARG A 552 29.10 -14.13 -32.25
CA ARG A 552 30.19 -13.15 -32.15
C ARG A 552 30.71 -12.97 -30.73
N ARG A 553 29.80 -13.01 -29.76
CA ARG A 553 30.04 -12.81 -28.32
C ARG A 553 29.25 -13.83 -27.50
N PRO A 554 29.63 -15.12 -27.56
CA PRO A 554 28.91 -16.20 -26.89
C PRO A 554 28.78 -15.97 -25.38
N GLU A 555 29.76 -15.35 -24.74
CA GLU A 555 29.76 -15.01 -23.33
C GLU A 555 28.55 -14.14 -22.91
N ASN A 556 28.14 -13.18 -23.75
CA ASN A 556 27.01 -12.30 -23.46
C ASN A 556 25.67 -13.03 -23.61
N ALA A 557 25.56 -13.90 -24.61
CA ALA A 557 24.36 -14.71 -24.81
C ALA A 557 24.20 -15.77 -23.71
N ILE A 558 25.30 -16.39 -23.29
CA ILE A 558 25.32 -17.33 -22.16
C ILE A 558 24.96 -16.60 -20.86
N ALA A 559 25.57 -15.44 -20.59
CA ALA A 559 25.25 -14.64 -19.41
C ALA A 559 23.79 -14.18 -19.41
N TYR A 560 23.24 -13.76 -20.55
CA TYR A 560 21.82 -13.45 -20.67
C TYR A 560 20.95 -14.67 -20.36
N HIS A 561 21.26 -15.84 -20.94
CA HIS A 561 20.51 -17.06 -20.68
C HIS A 561 20.54 -17.45 -19.20
N GLN A 562 21.73 -17.47 -18.60
CA GLN A 562 21.95 -17.82 -17.19
C GLN A 562 21.26 -16.83 -16.23
N ASN A 563 21.33 -15.53 -16.50
CA ASN A 563 20.81 -14.52 -15.60
C ASN A 563 19.31 -14.22 -15.80
N GLY A 564 18.74 -14.56 -16.96
CA GLY A 564 17.32 -14.36 -17.29
C GLY A 564 16.55 -15.67 -17.44
N PRO A 565 16.45 -16.24 -18.66
CA PRO A 565 15.64 -17.44 -18.95
C PRO A 565 15.90 -18.64 -18.02
N ALA A 566 17.15 -18.99 -17.73
CA ALA A 566 17.48 -20.13 -16.88
C ALA A 566 16.96 -19.94 -15.45
N ARG A 567 17.05 -18.72 -14.90
CA ARG A 567 16.52 -18.40 -13.57
C ARG A 567 15.00 -18.36 -13.50
N ALA A 568 14.34 -17.86 -14.53
CA ALA A 568 12.89 -17.99 -14.64
C ALA A 568 12.48 -19.47 -14.74
N PHE A 569 13.35 -20.33 -15.30
CA PHE A 569 13.11 -21.77 -15.41
C PHE A 569 13.24 -22.45 -14.07
N GLU A 570 14.27 -22.12 -13.30
CA GLU A 570 14.41 -22.53 -11.91
C GLU A 570 13.13 -22.22 -11.10
N GLY A 571 12.55 -21.02 -11.24
CA GLY A 571 11.30 -20.67 -10.58
C GLY A 571 10.08 -21.49 -11.01
N LEU A 572 10.01 -21.91 -12.28
CA LEU A 572 8.97 -22.81 -12.78
C LEU A 572 9.16 -24.24 -12.26
N VAL A 573 10.40 -24.73 -12.21
CA VAL A 573 10.73 -26.04 -11.61
C VAL A 573 10.35 -26.04 -10.14
N GLU A 574 10.66 -24.98 -9.42
CA GLU A 574 10.31 -24.80 -8.01
C GLU A 574 8.78 -24.81 -7.79
N PHE A 575 8.04 -24.11 -8.65
CA PHE A 575 6.58 -24.12 -8.64
C PHE A 575 6.03 -25.54 -8.83
N VAL A 576 6.45 -26.24 -9.89
CA VAL A 576 5.97 -27.60 -10.18
C VAL A 576 6.29 -28.54 -9.02
N THR A 577 7.53 -28.47 -8.51
CA THR A 577 7.96 -29.27 -7.35
C THR A 577 7.06 -29.02 -6.13
N THR A 578 6.73 -27.76 -5.87
CA THR A 578 5.86 -27.37 -4.75
C THR A 578 4.42 -27.81 -4.97
N ALA A 579 3.89 -27.70 -6.19
CA ALA A 579 2.54 -28.13 -6.52
C ALA A 579 2.37 -29.65 -6.48
N VAL A 580 3.41 -30.42 -6.83
CA VAL A 580 3.44 -31.89 -6.62
C VAL A 580 3.44 -32.22 -5.13
N ALA A 581 4.28 -31.56 -4.34
CA ALA A 581 4.32 -31.76 -2.89
C ALA A 581 2.97 -31.41 -2.20
N ALA A 582 2.22 -30.46 -2.75
CA ALA A 582 0.89 -30.08 -2.29
C ALA A 582 -0.24 -31.00 -2.79
N GLY A 583 0.06 -31.97 -3.66
CA GLY A 583 -0.94 -32.86 -4.27
C GLY A 583 -1.83 -32.18 -5.31
N GLU A 584 -1.41 -31.03 -5.85
CA GLU A 584 -2.12 -30.31 -6.91
C GLU A 584 -1.70 -30.79 -8.31
N LEU A 585 -0.45 -31.21 -8.45
CA LEU A 585 0.12 -31.81 -9.66
C LEU A 585 0.68 -33.21 -9.40
N GLU A 586 0.82 -34.02 -10.45
CA GLU A 586 1.45 -35.33 -10.44
C GLU A 586 2.42 -35.44 -11.63
N CYS A 587 3.71 -35.67 -11.35
CA CYS A 587 4.73 -35.91 -12.38
C CYS A 587 5.95 -36.65 -11.82
N ASP A 588 6.64 -37.41 -12.68
CA ASP A 588 7.87 -38.12 -12.31
C ASP A 588 9.12 -37.21 -12.27
N VAL A 589 9.15 -36.20 -13.16
CA VAL A 589 10.30 -35.29 -13.32
C VAL A 589 9.79 -33.85 -13.38
N PRO A 590 9.88 -33.09 -12.27
CA PRO A 590 9.40 -31.71 -12.18
C PRO A 590 9.98 -30.78 -13.26
N GLU A 591 11.25 -30.97 -13.62
CA GLU A 591 11.92 -30.19 -14.66
C GLU A 591 11.25 -30.34 -16.03
N LEU A 592 10.83 -31.56 -16.39
CA LEU A 592 10.14 -31.82 -17.66
C LEU A 592 8.72 -31.25 -17.66
N ALA A 593 8.01 -31.34 -16.54
CA ALA A 593 6.70 -30.72 -16.40
C ALA A 593 6.79 -29.18 -16.48
N ALA A 594 7.79 -28.56 -15.84
CA ALA A 594 8.05 -27.12 -15.97
C ALA A 594 8.38 -26.72 -17.41
N GLN A 595 9.20 -27.51 -18.12
CA GLN A 595 9.50 -27.30 -19.54
C GLN A 595 8.26 -27.42 -20.42
N ASN A 596 7.39 -28.38 -20.14
CA ASN A 596 6.14 -28.54 -20.86
C ASN A 596 5.18 -27.38 -20.60
N LEU A 597 5.00 -26.95 -19.35
CA LEU A 597 4.21 -25.76 -19.02
C LEU A 597 4.69 -24.55 -19.83
N TRP A 598 5.98 -24.25 -19.76
CA TRP A 598 6.57 -23.12 -20.45
C TRP A 598 6.35 -23.22 -21.97
N SER A 599 6.63 -24.38 -22.55
CA SER A 599 6.54 -24.58 -23.99
C SER A 599 5.10 -24.47 -24.49
N LEU A 600 4.14 -25.06 -23.77
CA LEU A 600 2.74 -25.16 -24.18
C LEU A 600 2.02 -23.81 -24.19
N ILE A 601 2.36 -22.88 -23.30
CA ILE A 601 1.62 -21.61 -23.19
C ILE A 601 1.96 -20.60 -24.29
N LEU A 602 3.23 -20.52 -24.75
CA LEU A 602 3.67 -19.40 -25.59
C LEU A 602 4.83 -19.66 -26.57
N SER A 603 5.43 -20.85 -26.62
CA SER A 603 6.61 -21.07 -27.48
C SER A 603 6.32 -20.76 -28.96
N GLY A 604 5.20 -21.24 -29.48
CA GLY A 604 4.76 -20.98 -30.86
C GLY A 604 4.54 -19.49 -31.15
N PRO A 605 3.66 -18.77 -30.42
CA PRO A 605 3.45 -17.34 -30.61
C PRO A 605 4.74 -16.53 -30.47
N ARG A 606 5.54 -16.78 -29.43
CA ARG A 606 6.77 -16.04 -29.20
C ARG A 606 7.76 -16.22 -30.36
N ASP A 607 7.93 -17.44 -30.84
CA ASP A 607 8.77 -17.71 -32.02
C ASP A 607 8.25 -16.99 -33.27
N TYR A 608 6.94 -17.04 -33.52
CA TYR A 608 6.33 -16.33 -34.65
C TYR A 608 6.59 -14.81 -34.58
N TYR A 609 6.41 -14.18 -33.42
CA TYR A 609 6.62 -12.74 -33.24
C TYR A 609 8.11 -12.34 -33.15
N LEU A 610 9.02 -13.27 -32.84
CA LEU A 610 10.46 -13.03 -33.04
C LEU A 610 10.79 -12.84 -34.52
N HIS A 611 10.09 -13.50 -35.44
CA HIS A 611 10.33 -13.38 -36.88
C HIS A 611 9.51 -12.27 -37.57
N HIS A 612 8.32 -11.94 -37.04
CA HIS A 612 7.41 -10.95 -37.64
C HIS A 612 7.41 -9.62 -36.87
N VAL A 613 8.41 -8.79 -37.14
CA VAL A 613 8.70 -7.55 -36.38
C VAL A 613 7.57 -6.51 -36.37
N ASP A 614 6.74 -6.47 -37.41
CA ASP A 614 5.66 -5.48 -37.55
C ASP A 614 4.30 -5.96 -37.01
N LYS A 615 4.25 -7.20 -36.49
CA LYS A 615 3.01 -7.80 -35.98
C LYS A 615 3.02 -7.88 -34.45
N ARG A 616 1.84 -7.85 -33.86
CA ARG A 616 1.63 -8.06 -32.42
C ARG A 616 0.48 -9.03 -32.19
N PRO A 617 0.57 -9.86 -31.14
CA PRO A 617 -0.52 -10.73 -30.77
C PRO A 617 -1.71 -9.92 -30.27
N THR A 618 -2.90 -10.31 -30.70
CA THR A 618 -4.14 -9.81 -30.11
C THR A 618 -4.44 -10.56 -28.79
N GLU A 619 -5.17 -9.93 -27.87
CA GLU A 619 -5.59 -10.62 -26.64
C GLU A 619 -6.43 -11.88 -26.95
N ASN A 620 -7.18 -11.91 -28.05
CA ASN A 620 -7.96 -13.09 -28.48
C ASN A 620 -7.07 -14.24 -28.96
N GLU A 621 -5.98 -13.95 -29.68
CA GLU A 621 -4.98 -14.97 -30.06
C GLU A 621 -4.29 -15.54 -28.83
N LEU A 622 -3.87 -14.67 -27.90
CA LEU A 622 -3.22 -15.12 -26.65
C LEU A 622 -4.16 -15.94 -25.78
N LEU A 623 -5.43 -15.52 -25.65
CA LEU A 623 -6.45 -16.27 -24.93
C LEU A 623 -6.59 -17.70 -25.46
N THR A 624 -6.56 -17.86 -26.79
CA THR A 624 -6.67 -19.17 -27.44
C THR A 624 -5.46 -20.04 -27.14
N VAL A 625 -4.25 -19.51 -27.31
CA VAL A 625 -3.00 -20.27 -27.14
C VAL A 625 -2.75 -20.59 -25.66
N ILE A 626 -2.86 -19.60 -24.78
CA ILE A 626 -2.70 -19.80 -23.32
C ILE A 626 -3.75 -20.79 -22.81
N GLY A 627 -5.02 -20.60 -23.18
CA GLY A 627 -6.10 -21.49 -22.75
C GLY A 627 -5.88 -22.94 -23.20
N HIS A 628 -5.44 -23.14 -24.46
CA HIS A 628 -5.11 -24.48 -24.96
C HIS A 628 -3.90 -25.08 -24.23
N GLY A 629 -2.82 -24.32 -24.08
CA GLY A 629 -1.59 -24.77 -23.43
C GLY A 629 -1.83 -25.19 -21.98
N LEU A 630 -2.59 -24.40 -21.23
CA LEU A 630 -2.98 -24.72 -19.86
C LEU A 630 -3.92 -25.93 -19.78
N HIS A 631 -4.86 -26.10 -20.71
CA HIS A 631 -5.69 -27.31 -20.78
C HIS A 631 -4.86 -28.57 -20.97
N VAL A 632 -3.91 -28.54 -21.90
CA VAL A 632 -3.00 -29.69 -22.15
C VAL A 632 -2.17 -29.98 -20.90
N PHE A 633 -1.61 -28.94 -20.27
CA PHE A 633 -0.81 -29.08 -19.06
C PHE A 633 -1.62 -29.66 -17.90
N LEU A 634 -2.79 -29.10 -17.58
CA LEU A 634 -3.66 -29.55 -16.49
C LEU A 634 -4.20 -30.96 -16.73
N LYS A 635 -4.44 -31.35 -17.99
CA LYS A 635 -4.85 -32.71 -18.33
C LYS A 635 -3.73 -33.72 -18.12
N ALA A 636 -2.48 -33.33 -18.39
CA ALA A 636 -1.32 -34.21 -18.27
C ALA A 636 -0.81 -34.32 -16.83
N TYR A 637 -0.86 -33.22 -16.07
CA TYR A 637 -0.19 -33.10 -14.77
C TYR A 637 -1.12 -32.78 -13.61
N GLY A 638 -2.35 -32.34 -13.84
CA GLY A 638 -3.25 -31.90 -12.78
C GLY A 638 -3.88 -33.07 -12.01
N VAL A 639 -3.88 -32.98 -10.67
CA VAL A 639 -4.63 -33.91 -9.82
C VAL A 639 -6.11 -33.52 -9.85
N GLY A 640 -6.96 -34.37 -10.39
CA GLY A 640 -8.38 -34.05 -10.63
C GLY A 640 -8.61 -33.22 -11.91
N PRO A 641 -8.12 -33.65 -13.08
CA PRO A 641 -8.04 -32.82 -14.28
C PRO A 641 -9.40 -32.30 -14.79
N LYS A 642 -10.50 -33.02 -14.52
CA LYS A 642 -11.86 -32.57 -14.90
C LYS A 642 -12.30 -31.31 -14.15
N ILE A 643 -11.96 -31.20 -12.87
CA ILE A 643 -12.32 -30.05 -12.03
C ILE A 643 -11.48 -28.84 -12.48
N LEU A 644 -10.17 -29.05 -12.61
CA LEU A 644 -9.22 -28.03 -13.05
C LEU A 644 -9.55 -27.50 -14.45
N SER A 645 -9.91 -28.37 -15.41
CA SER A 645 -10.39 -27.93 -16.73
C SER A 645 -11.66 -27.08 -16.65
N SER A 646 -12.60 -27.42 -15.75
CA SER A 646 -13.85 -26.66 -15.59
C SER A 646 -13.60 -25.27 -15.00
N GLU A 647 -12.68 -25.16 -14.03
CA GLU A 647 -12.22 -23.88 -13.49
C GLU A 647 -11.55 -23.03 -14.57
N LEU A 648 -10.69 -23.63 -15.40
CA LEU A 648 -10.02 -22.93 -16.48
C LEU A 648 -11.02 -22.42 -17.53
N ASP A 649 -12.03 -23.22 -17.89
CA ASP A 649 -13.08 -22.82 -18.83
C ASP A 649 -13.87 -21.60 -18.31
N ALA A 650 -14.09 -21.51 -16.99
CA ALA A 650 -14.72 -20.34 -16.39
C ALA A 650 -13.85 -19.08 -16.56
N MET A 651 -12.53 -19.18 -16.36
CA MET A 651 -11.58 -18.07 -16.56
C MET A 651 -11.51 -17.64 -18.04
N ILE A 652 -11.43 -18.60 -18.96
CA ILE A 652 -11.44 -18.35 -20.42
C ILE A 652 -12.72 -17.60 -20.81
N LYS A 653 -13.88 -18.07 -20.35
CA LYS A 653 -15.18 -17.45 -20.64
C LYS A 653 -15.29 -16.04 -20.06
N ALA A 654 -14.82 -15.81 -18.83
CA ALA A 654 -14.83 -14.50 -18.19
C ALA A 654 -13.94 -13.50 -18.95
N LYS A 655 -12.71 -13.90 -19.32
CA LYS A 655 -11.79 -13.07 -20.11
C LYS A 655 -12.37 -12.79 -21.51
N ALA A 656 -12.90 -13.80 -22.20
CA ALA A 656 -13.54 -13.62 -23.52
C ALA A 656 -14.70 -12.61 -23.47
N LYS A 657 -15.51 -12.64 -22.40
CA LYS A 657 -16.59 -11.67 -22.18
C LYS A 657 -16.05 -10.26 -22.00
N SER A 658 -15.04 -10.08 -21.15
CA SER A 658 -14.37 -8.79 -20.92
C SER A 658 -13.75 -8.21 -22.20
N LEU A 659 -13.19 -9.06 -23.07
CA LEU A 659 -12.62 -8.63 -24.36
C LEU A 659 -13.71 -8.12 -25.29
N LYS A 660 -14.83 -8.85 -25.42
CA LYS A 660 -15.98 -8.42 -26.24
C LYS A 660 -16.61 -7.12 -25.72
N GLU A 661 -16.71 -6.95 -24.41
CA GLU A 661 -17.24 -5.73 -23.80
C GLU A 661 -16.35 -4.52 -24.09
N ARG A 662 -15.02 -4.70 -24.12
CA ARG A 662 -14.06 -3.65 -24.50
C ARG A 662 -14.09 -3.32 -25.99
N GLU A 663 -14.20 -4.33 -26.86
CA GLU A 663 -14.34 -4.13 -28.31
C GLU A 663 -15.63 -3.38 -28.68
N ASN A 664 -16.71 -3.54 -27.90
CA ASN A 664 -17.97 -2.82 -28.12
C ASN A 664 -17.99 -1.40 -27.53
N ALA A 665 -17.04 -1.06 -26.67
CA ALA A 665 -16.93 0.24 -26.01
C ALA A 665 -15.93 1.19 -26.72
N GLN A 666 -15.13 0.66 -27.64
CA GLN A 666 -14.29 1.41 -28.58
C GLN A 666 -15.04 1.61 -29.89
#